data_AF-A7S9Z7-F1
#
_entry.id   AF-A7S9Z7-F1
#
_cell.length_a   1.000
_cell.length_b   1.000
_cell.length_c   1.000
_cell.angle_alpha   90.00
_cell.angle_beta   90.00
_cell.angle_gamma   90.00
#
_symmetry.space_group_name_H-M   'P 1'
#
loop_
_entity.id
_entity.type
_entity.pdbx_description
1 polymer ?
#
loop_
_entity_poly.entity_id
_entity_poly.type
_entity_poly.pdbx_seq_one_letter_code
_entity_poly.pdbx_strand_id
1 'polypeptide(L)'
;MPCSGSTPLSCHIHAHCVRENGLDQCKCNSGYEGSGQQCYEIDPCAKSDRGGCHKDAICKRTGPNMNNCSCANGFRGDGIECVPIDPCLESDKGSCHDNAICKYTGPGQSICACNAGYTGDGRACVEINNCLVNNGDCASKAYCTRTGPATHNCTCNWGYAGDGYTCLASVATVVEENANLKELSKFVSKTNLRYYLASAPLMTLFAPSSAAIASIASDDLAYWSASSDRMEYLIKYHIGNSSYSVAMLRNISVVPVLNGRILNLTYTNFQIVLNDVAVIQSNISTINGMVYIINKVLIPPRLLSPVLPTVNELLQNTPSLSDLYNISKIFNLLPTLEACDGCTIFAPSNQALRRFYLKNNLTPTILKYHVVPQYISIKSVYNGQQFSTYLGRDYLIRVTLNDVNGFQVNATMLPARKAVIYVLDGVLVPTKSQCNEYNTITRYTSCTLCWLADCPSSYRTVTPKCCKGFWGNDCQACPGNVTAPCLGNGQCSDGLRGNGHCNCSANFTGTECEKCIPSKYGKDCSSRCRCVNGRCSAGRTGDGSCTCNHGWKGQYCNQSANYAQCLPARCHTHSTCRDENGVPRCVCDDGYTGNGTYCRVIHPCEKNNGGCHDNAICSRNLVKPFLAVCTCNQGYSGDGQYCYEIDLCQVDNGGCHANALCLKTGPGKRSCHCKAGYTGDGLTSCTAFNPCVFDNGGCSLRARCEETGPGQRKCTCAAPYVGDGVTCNGDSIEVLLTDPELSKAADLLKANGLDDLFKTSTSLTFAAPTNKAFDKLTPQTRKRRSVSSQASVDQYLRYHMVSCVRMTNETLQRGGEFTSLLGPPIWLINNGSQLYFMDSWNNTALVTQVYASSNGYVFKLKTLLEPPLLQTNYPQLSLPDAAQKLGYSQSVDLLKMSGLGSLFSSPYGRPFLVFLATNGALNKLPSEMRTRLTSPSHIDELRKYNKYHVVENAPTSCTLCWLADCPSSYRTVFSRNPTSTNMNGTPPSNASGIVQEINGPFSIRRKAELGAYSVLFVSVLVLNLAVILLVLTMRSNISTDFLVRGGGGVELRTMEGETLFLSCRGGKGDIYVNGLSKIVQRDIRFDGGVAFGIDSILLPLGLGGSCDEVTHQTFNGSCGNCFTSLRCPSDASRVFL
;
A
#
# COMPACT_ATOMS: atom_id res chain seq x y z
N MET A 1 97.44 33.91 -62.09
CA MET A 1 98.24 34.52 -63.19
C MET A 1 99.60 34.93 -62.65
N PRO A 2 100.66 34.98 -63.45
CA PRO A 2 101.97 35.48 -63.01
C PRO A 2 101.92 36.99 -62.78
N CYS A 3 102.59 37.48 -61.73
CA CYS A 3 102.85 38.91 -61.56
C CYS A 3 103.83 39.42 -62.63
N SER A 4 103.63 40.63 -63.15
CA SER A 4 104.55 41.26 -64.13
C SER A 4 105.78 41.85 -63.43
N GLY A 5 106.72 40.97 -63.08
CA GLY A 5 107.97 41.27 -62.38
C GLY A 5 109.09 40.29 -62.76
N SER A 6 110.32 40.60 -62.37
CA SER A 6 111.54 39.86 -62.78
C SER A 6 111.73 38.48 -62.14
N THR A 7 110.81 38.05 -61.27
CA THR A 7 110.72 36.68 -60.76
C THR A 7 109.25 36.21 -60.86
N PRO A 8 108.98 35.01 -61.41
CA PRO A 8 107.61 34.58 -61.70
C PRO A 8 106.87 34.11 -60.43
N LEU A 9 106.35 35.06 -59.64
CA LEU A 9 105.45 34.77 -58.54
C LEU A 9 104.09 34.29 -59.10
N SER A 10 103.74 33.03 -58.82
CA SER A 10 102.48 32.43 -59.26
C SER A 10 101.47 32.41 -58.11
N CYS A 11 100.47 33.28 -58.19
CA CYS A 11 99.38 33.31 -57.22
C CYS A 11 98.36 32.18 -57.43
N HIS A 12 97.66 31.80 -56.36
CA HIS A 12 96.58 30.81 -56.39
C HIS A 12 95.50 31.18 -57.43
N ILE A 13 94.76 30.19 -57.95
CA ILE A 13 93.69 30.45 -58.93
C ILE A 13 92.56 31.34 -58.37
N HIS A 14 92.37 31.32 -57.05
CA HIS A 14 91.47 32.21 -56.32
C HIS A 14 92.21 33.37 -55.61
N ALA A 15 93.28 33.87 -56.21
CA ALA A 15 94.04 35.04 -55.76
C ALA A 15 94.40 35.97 -56.93
N HIS A 16 94.60 37.25 -56.61
CA HIS A 16 95.13 38.26 -57.51
C HIS A 16 96.47 38.77 -56.98
N CYS A 17 97.33 39.27 -57.88
CA CYS A 17 98.58 39.89 -57.49
C CYS A 17 98.36 41.38 -57.16
N VAL A 18 98.90 41.85 -56.04
CA VAL A 18 98.90 43.25 -55.63
C VAL A 18 100.33 43.69 -55.35
N ARG A 19 100.64 44.97 -55.65
CA ARG A 19 101.96 45.56 -55.44
C ARG A 19 101.90 46.59 -54.31
N GLU A 20 102.00 46.12 -53.08
CA GLU A 20 102.06 46.97 -51.88
C GLU A 20 103.54 47.23 -51.52
N ASN A 21 103.90 48.48 -51.24
CA ASN A 21 105.26 48.92 -50.85
C ASN A 21 106.41 48.46 -51.78
N GLY A 22 106.14 48.28 -53.08
CA GLY A 22 107.13 47.89 -54.09
C GLY A 22 107.42 46.39 -54.19
N LEU A 23 106.74 45.55 -53.41
CA LEU A 23 106.84 44.09 -53.49
C LEU A 23 105.57 43.50 -54.12
N ASP A 24 105.75 42.54 -55.03
CA ASP A 24 104.63 41.74 -55.56
C ASP A 24 104.20 40.71 -54.53
N GLN A 25 102.93 40.76 -54.12
CA GLN A 25 102.32 39.82 -53.18
C GLN A 25 101.01 39.28 -53.73
N CYS A 26 100.68 38.04 -53.38
CA CYS A 26 99.41 37.43 -53.73
C CYS A 26 98.39 37.71 -52.62
N LYS A 27 97.17 38.11 -53.00
CA LYS A 27 96.06 38.37 -52.08
C LYS A 27 94.87 37.52 -52.50
N CYS A 28 94.28 36.77 -51.58
CA CYS A 28 93.11 35.94 -51.89
C CYS A 28 91.95 36.83 -52.37
N ASN A 29 91.16 36.31 -53.32
CA ASN A 29 89.99 37.00 -53.84
C ASN A 29 88.91 37.06 -52.75
N SER A 30 87.99 38.03 -52.84
CA SER A 30 86.83 38.09 -51.96
C SER A 30 86.08 36.74 -51.97
N GLY A 31 85.80 36.18 -50.79
CA GLY A 31 85.33 34.81 -50.63
C GLY A 31 86.36 33.80 -50.10
N TYR A 32 87.66 34.14 -50.12
CA TYR A 32 88.75 33.21 -49.84
C TYR A 32 89.78 33.76 -48.83
N GLU A 33 90.35 32.88 -47.99
CA GLU A 33 91.39 33.22 -47.00
C GLU A 33 92.63 32.31 -47.13
N GLY A 34 93.80 32.82 -46.72
CA GLY A 34 95.09 32.13 -46.86
C GLY A 34 96.25 33.05 -47.20
N SER A 35 97.33 32.48 -47.75
CA SER A 35 98.60 33.17 -48.04
C SER A 35 98.66 33.83 -49.42
N GLY A 36 97.57 33.82 -50.19
CA GLY A 36 97.55 34.26 -51.59
C GLY A 36 98.18 33.26 -52.58
N GLN A 37 99.19 32.51 -52.13
CA GLN A 37 99.78 31.38 -52.87
C GLN A 37 98.96 30.10 -52.66
N GLN A 38 98.37 29.96 -51.48
CA GLN A 38 97.29 29.00 -51.18
C GLN A 38 96.11 29.80 -50.61
N CYS A 39 94.92 29.62 -51.18
CA CYS A 39 93.69 30.26 -50.73
C CYS A 39 92.56 29.24 -50.66
N TYR A 40 91.93 29.15 -49.50
CA TYR A 40 90.82 28.27 -49.20
C TYR A 40 89.51 29.06 -49.20
N GLU A 41 88.38 28.43 -49.51
CA GLU A 41 87.08 29.08 -49.37
C GLU A 41 86.85 29.45 -47.90
N ILE A 42 86.45 30.69 -47.63
CA ILE A 42 85.96 31.06 -46.31
C ILE A 42 84.61 30.35 -46.13
N ASP A 43 84.48 29.59 -45.04
CA ASP A 43 83.20 29.01 -44.63
C ASP A 43 82.60 29.85 -43.49
N PRO A 44 81.53 30.64 -43.73
CA PRO A 44 80.89 31.43 -42.67
C PRO A 44 80.32 30.55 -41.56
N CYS A 45 79.85 29.34 -41.89
CA CYS A 45 79.27 28.41 -40.91
C CYS A 45 80.31 27.87 -39.92
N ALA A 46 81.60 27.96 -40.25
CA ALA A 46 82.72 27.56 -39.38
C ALA A 46 83.32 28.73 -38.55
N LYS A 47 82.88 29.98 -38.77
CA LYS A 47 83.26 31.12 -37.93
C LYS A 47 82.44 31.12 -36.62
N SER A 48 82.92 31.84 -35.60
CA SER A 48 82.33 31.84 -34.25
C SER A 48 80.92 32.46 -34.16
N ASP A 49 80.57 33.32 -35.11
CA ASP A 49 79.23 33.90 -35.32
C ASP A 49 78.33 33.03 -36.23
N ARG A 50 78.86 31.90 -36.72
CA ARG A 50 78.19 30.95 -37.64
C ARG A 50 77.61 31.64 -38.89
N GLY A 51 78.24 32.72 -39.36
CA GLY A 51 77.78 33.49 -40.52
C GLY A 51 76.47 34.23 -40.28
N GLY A 52 76.17 34.59 -39.03
CA GLY A 52 74.96 35.32 -38.64
C GLY A 52 73.69 34.47 -38.49
N CYS A 53 73.76 33.15 -38.65
CA CYS A 53 72.59 32.28 -38.43
C CYS A 53 72.27 32.12 -36.93
N HIS A 54 70.99 31.95 -36.60
CA HIS A 54 70.56 31.64 -35.24
C HIS A 54 71.25 30.39 -34.69
N LYS A 55 71.44 30.31 -33.36
CA LYS A 55 72.02 29.11 -32.72
C LYS A 55 71.20 27.85 -33.04
N ASP A 56 69.87 27.99 -33.13
CA ASP A 56 68.91 26.93 -33.44
C ASP A 56 68.56 26.87 -34.94
N ALA A 57 69.37 27.50 -35.80
CA ALA A 57 69.30 27.35 -37.25
C ALA A 57 70.41 26.43 -37.78
N ILE A 58 70.13 25.80 -38.91
CA ILE A 58 71.10 25.12 -39.75
C ILE A 58 71.73 26.18 -40.66
N CYS A 59 73.05 26.34 -40.56
CA CYS A 59 73.83 27.13 -41.50
C CYS A 59 74.30 26.20 -42.62
N LYS A 60 74.00 26.54 -43.88
CA LYS A 60 74.45 25.79 -45.05
C LYS A 60 75.29 26.70 -45.95
N ARG A 61 76.57 26.36 -46.18
CA ARG A 61 77.40 27.07 -47.15
C ARG A 61 76.79 26.96 -48.55
N THR A 62 76.67 28.10 -49.23
CA THR A 62 76.12 28.24 -50.59
C THR A 62 77.17 28.73 -51.60
N GLY A 63 78.32 29.21 -51.12
CA GLY A 63 79.48 29.60 -51.93
C GLY A 63 80.65 30.09 -51.06
N PRO A 64 81.74 30.58 -51.68
CA PRO A 64 82.88 31.16 -50.96
C PRO A 64 82.43 32.41 -50.17
N ASN A 65 82.61 32.39 -48.84
CA ASN A 65 82.03 33.38 -47.91
C ASN A 65 80.52 33.64 -48.09
N MET A 66 79.76 32.62 -48.53
CA MET A 66 78.30 32.70 -48.65
C MET A 66 77.64 31.52 -47.94
N ASN A 67 76.64 31.82 -47.11
CA ASN A 67 75.79 30.88 -46.41
C ASN A 67 74.31 31.19 -46.65
N ASN A 68 73.46 30.20 -46.40
CA ASN A 68 72.05 30.40 -46.14
C ASN A 68 71.69 29.84 -44.76
N CYS A 69 70.77 30.49 -44.07
CA CYS A 69 70.27 30.08 -42.77
C CYS A 69 68.86 29.48 -42.93
N SER A 70 68.54 28.46 -42.15
CA SER A 70 67.18 27.92 -42.06
C SER A 70 66.96 27.32 -40.68
N CYS A 71 65.87 27.66 -40.00
CA CYS A 71 65.59 27.12 -38.66
C CYS A 71 65.61 25.58 -38.64
N ALA A 72 66.17 25.01 -37.57
CA ALA A 72 66.21 23.56 -37.40
C ALA A 72 64.80 22.98 -37.17
N ASN A 73 64.65 21.68 -37.41
CA ASN A 73 63.38 20.97 -37.20
C ASN A 73 62.83 21.23 -35.78
N GLY A 74 61.59 21.70 -35.69
CA GLY A 74 60.95 22.09 -34.43
C GLY A 74 61.01 23.59 -34.10
N PHE A 75 61.65 24.41 -34.94
CA PHE A 75 61.68 25.87 -34.86
C PHE A 75 61.11 26.52 -36.12
N ARG A 76 60.59 27.75 -35.99
CA ARG A 76 60.11 28.59 -37.11
C ARG A 76 60.74 29.98 -37.06
N GLY A 77 60.87 30.61 -38.23
CA GLY A 77 61.55 31.90 -38.40
C GLY A 77 62.25 31.97 -39.75
N ASP A 78 63.13 32.96 -39.93
CA ASP A 78 63.88 33.20 -41.18
C ASP A 78 65.27 32.52 -41.20
N GLY A 79 65.72 31.98 -40.07
CA GLY A 79 67.06 31.39 -39.91
C GLY A 79 68.07 32.31 -39.22
N ILE A 80 67.79 33.61 -39.12
CA ILE A 80 68.55 34.60 -38.34
C ILE A 80 67.91 34.73 -36.95
N GLU A 81 66.57 34.77 -36.90
CA GLU A 81 65.76 34.54 -35.70
C GLU A 81 64.98 33.23 -35.87
N CYS A 82 64.99 32.36 -34.85
CA CYS A 82 64.24 31.11 -34.83
C CYS A 82 63.60 30.88 -33.47
N VAL A 83 62.27 30.92 -33.42
CA VAL A 83 61.48 30.62 -32.21
C VAL A 83 61.03 29.16 -32.23
N PRO A 84 60.98 28.48 -31.06
CA PRO A 84 60.48 27.11 -31.01
C PRO A 84 58.99 27.05 -31.40
N ILE A 85 58.61 26.00 -32.12
CA ILE A 85 57.21 25.65 -32.36
C ILE A 85 56.73 24.88 -31.13
N ASP A 86 55.63 25.32 -30.50
CA ASP A 86 54.89 24.53 -29.52
C ASP A 86 53.67 23.90 -30.20
N PRO A 87 53.67 22.57 -30.48
CA PRO A 87 52.55 21.92 -31.14
C PRO A 87 51.22 22.09 -30.38
N CYS A 88 51.24 22.28 -29.06
CA CYS A 88 50.03 22.45 -28.26
C CYS A 88 49.32 23.79 -28.51
N LEU A 89 49.98 24.75 -29.17
CA LEU A 89 49.42 26.05 -29.56
C LEU A 89 49.07 26.12 -31.06
N GLU A 90 49.46 25.13 -31.85
CA GLU A 90 49.10 25.04 -33.28
C GLU A 90 47.67 24.49 -33.45
N SER A 91 47.11 24.60 -34.67
CA SER A 91 45.69 24.32 -34.94
C SER A 91 45.27 22.86 -34.75
N ASP A 92 46.21 21.91 -34.76
CA ASP A 92 45.98 20.49 -34.48
C ASP A 92 46.14 20.12 -32.99
N LYS A 93 46.54 21.09 -32.14
CA LYS A 93 46.88 20.89 -30.71
C LYS A 93 47.90 19.75 -30.50
N GLY A 94 48.85 19.59 -31.41
CA GLY A 94 49.86 18.53 -31.37
C GLY A 94 49.29 17.14 -31.64
N SER A 95 48.14 17.06 -32.31
CA SER A 95 47.39 15.86 -32.66
C SER A 95 46.98 15.00 -31.44
N CYS A 96 46.62 15.68 -30.33
CA CYS A 96 46.05 15.05 -29.15
C CYS A 96 44.51 14.91 -29.27
N HIS A 97 43.94 13.96 -28.54
CA HIS A 97 42.49 13.76 -28.49
C HIS A 97 41.77 14.96 -27.83
N ASP A 98 40.52 15.26 -28.19
CA ASP A 98 39.76 16.33 -27.52
C ASP A 98 39.56 16.09 -26.01
N ASN A 99 39.54 14.81 -25.60
CA ASN A 99 39.57 14.41 -24.18
C ASN A 99 40.99 14.16 -23.65
N ALA A 100 41.98 14.94 -24.08
CA ALA A 100 43.35 14.91 -23.60
C ALA A 100 43.96 16.32 -23.44
N ILE A 101 44.93 16.43 -22.53
CA ILE A 101 45.80 17.60 -22.37
C ILE A 101 47.07 17.36 -23.19
N CYS A 102 47.34 18.26 -24.14
CA CYS A 102 48.64 18.38 -24.77
C CYS A 102 49.64 19.00 -23.79
N LYS A 103 50.87 18.46 -23.74
CA LYS A 103 52.00 19.01 -22.97
C LYS A 103 53.19 19.18 -23.89
N TYR A 104 53.68 20.42 -24.00
CA TYR A 104 54.93 20.74 -24.67
C TYR A 104 56.11 20.05 -23.98
N THR A 105 56.97 19.38 -24.75
CA THR A 105 58.18 18.70 -24.22
C THR A 105 59.48 19.18 -24.86
N GLY A 106 59.41 19.92 -25.96
CA GLY A 106 60.56 20.51 -26.64
C GLY A 106 60.17 21.08 -28.01
N PRO A 107 61.07 21.77 -28.72
CA PRO A 107 60.77 22.40 -30.01
C PRO A 107 60.20 21.38 -31.02
N GLY A 108 58.97 21.61 -31.48
CA GLY A 108 58.23 20.70 -32.37
C GLY A 108 57.80 19.37 -31.71
N GLN A 109 57.85 19.25 -30.39
CA GLN A 109 57.55 18.01 -29.66
C GLN A 109 56.52 18.23 -28.55
N SER A 110 55.52 17.34 -28.51
CA SER A 110 54.52 17.29 -27.46
C SER A 110 54.15 15.85 -27.10
N ILE A 111 53.67 15.66 -25.87
CA ILE A 111 53.03 14.43 -25.41
C ILE A 111 51.58 14.73 -25.04
N CYS A 112 50.72 13.73 -25.23
CA CYS A 112 49.31 13.82 -24.90
C CYS A 112 49.04 13.00 -23.62
N ALA A 113 48.11 13.44 -22.77
CA ALA A 113 47.65 12.67 -21.62
C ALA A 113 46.13 12.80 -21.49
N CYS A 114 45.41 11.68 -21.39
CA CYS A 114 43.95 11.69 -21.29
C CYS A 114 43.45 12.48 -20.07
N ASN A 115 42.31 13.14 -20.23
CA ASN A 115 41.63 13.87 -19.17
C ASN A 115 41.15 12.91 -18.07
N ALA A 116 40.97 13.44 -16.85
CA ALA A 116 40.37 12.67 -15.77
C ALA A 116 39.00 12.10 -16.19
N GLY A 117 38.79 10.80 -15.97
CA GLY A 117 37.63 10.07 -16.47
C GLY A 117 37.84 9.28 -17.78
N TYR A 118 39.00 9.44 -18.43
CA TYR A 118 39.36 8.78 -19.68
C TYR A 118 40.69 8.02 -19.57
N THR A 119 40.85 6.99 -20.41
CA THR A 119 42.05 6.14 -20.48
C THR A 119 42.49 5.91 -21.93
N GLY A 120 43.78 5.66 -22.15
CA GLY A 120 44.39 5.54 -23.47
C GLY A 120 45.78 6.17 -23.52
N ASP A 121 46.27 6.48 -24.73
CA ASP A 121 47.61 7.01 -24.99
C ASP A 121 47.66 8.55 -25.14
N GLY A 122 46.53 9.23 -24.93
CA GLY A 122 46.38 10.67 -25.12
C GLY A 122 46.03 11.10 -26.56
N ARG A 123 46.23 10.23 -27.56
CA ARG A 123 45.83 10.46 -28.97
C ARG A 123 44.50 9.76 -29.28
N ALA A 124 44.26 8.62 -28.66
CA ALA A 124 42.94 8.02 -28.48
C ALA A 124 42.63 7.92 -26.98
N CYS A 125 41.56 8.57 -26.52
CA CYS A 125 41.12 8.52 -25.13
C CYS A 125 39.67 8.03 -25.03
N VAL A 126 39.51 6.79 -24.56
CA VAL A 126 38.21 6.16 -24.33
C VAL A 126 37.73 6.44 -22.91
N GLU A 127 36.42 6.53 -22.74
CA GLU A 127 35.79 6.81 -21.45
C GLU A 127 35.92 5.61 -20.48
N ILE A 128 36.34 5.88 -19.24
CA ILE A 128 36.40 4.84 -18.20
C ILE A 128 34.99 4.52 -17.72
N ASN A 129 34.58 3.26 -17.86
CA ASN A 129 33.25 2.76 -17.46
C ASN A 129 33.37 1.87 -16.21
N ASN A 130 33.25 2.47 -15.03
CA ASN A 130 33.41 1.77 -13.74
C ASN A 130 32.45 0.57 -13.60
N CYS A 131 31.25 0.61 -14.21
CA CYS A 131 30.28 -0.49 -14.10
C CYS A 131 30.79 -1.82 -14.70
N LEU A 132 31.83 -1.82 -15.52
CA LEU A 132 32.46 -3.04 -16.05
C LEU A 132 33.47 -3.68 -15.08
N VAL A 133 33.88 -2.97 -14.02
CA VAL A 133 34.84 -3.43 -13.02
C VAL A 133 34.13 -3.52 -11.67
N ASN A 134 34.05 -4.72 -11.11
CA ASN A 134 33.38 -4.99 -9.82
C ASN A 134 31.96 -4.40 -9.66
N ASN A 135 31.18 -4.29 -10.76
CA ASN A 135 29.87 -3.62 -10.76
C ASN A 135 29.94 -2.17 -10.23
N GLY A 136 31.04 -1.44 -10.45
CA GLY A 136 31.25 -0.10 -9.88
C GLY A 136 31.30 -0.07 -8.36
N ASP A 137 31.70 -1.17 -7.71
CA ASP A 137 31.65 -1.35 -6.26
C ASP A 137 30.24 -1.26 -5.63
N CYS A 138 29.18 -1.26 -6.47
CA CYS A 138 27.79 -1.36 -6.03
C CYS A 138 27.51 -2.70 -5.33
N ALA A 139 26.48 -2.74 -4.47
CA ALA A 139 26.05 -3.94 -3.79
C ALA A 139 25.78 -5.11 -4.77
N SER A 140 25.98 -6.36 -4.33
CA SER A 140 25.62 -7.56 -5.11
C SER A 140 24.11 -7.71 -5.37
N LYS A 141 23.29 -6.88 -4.72
CA LYS A 141 21.84 -6.73 -4.93
C LYS A 141 21.50 -5.32 -5.46
N ALA A 142 22.41 -4.69 -6.20
CA ALA A 142 22.24 -3.44 -6.92
C ALA A 142 22.77 -3.54 -8.36
N TYR A 143 22.28 -2.66 -9.23
CA TYR A 143 22.81 -2.47 -10.58
C TYR A 143 23.53 -1.13 -10.70
N CYS A 144 24.70 -1.15 -11.33
CA CYS A 144 25.47 0.05 -11.65
C CYS A 144 24.89 0.73 -12.90
N THR A 145 24.62 2.03 -12.80
CA THR A 145 24.21 2.89 -13.92
C THR A 145 25.30 3.90 -14.22
N ARG A 146 25.64 4.09 -15.50
CA ARG A 146 26.63 5.09 -15.91
C ARG A 146 26.01 6.48 -15.82
N THR A 147 26.73 7.43 -15.23
CA THR A 147 26.35 8.85 -15.16
C THR A 147 27.32 9.75 -15.91
N GLY A 148 28.54 9.28 -16.21
CA GLY A 148 29.51 9.95 -17.07
C GLY A 148 30.91 9.32 -17.02
N PRO A 149 31.95 10.05 -17.48
CA PRO A 149 33.33 9.59 -17.47
C PRO A 149 33.82 9.26 -16.05
N ALA A 150 34.29 8.02 -15.85
CA ALA A 150 34.59 7.39 -14.56
C ALA A 150 33.52 7.58 -13.46
N THR A 151 32.27 7.87 -13.82
CA THR A 151 31.19 8.24 -12.89
C THR A 151 29.95 7.38 -13.13
N HIS A 152 29.40 6.92 -12.03
CA HIS A 152 28.30 5.97 -12.00
C HIS A 152 27.41 6.23 -10.78
N ASN A 153 26.25 5.61 -10.76
CA ASN A 153 25.34 5.58 -9.63
C ASN A 153 24.81 4.16 -9.40
N CYS A 154 24.77 3.73 -8.16
CA CYS A 154 24.26 2.43 -7.76
C CYS A 154 22.78 2.52 -7.41
N THR A 155 21.97 1.57 -7.90
CA THR A 155 20.54 1.50 -7.56
C THR A 155 20.20 0.09 -7.09
N CYS A 156 19.57 -0.06 -5.92
CA CYS A 156 19.17 -1.37 -5.42
C CYS A 156 18.19 -2.07 -6.38
N ASN A 157 18.34 -3.40 -6.48
CA ASN A 157 17.46 -4.23 -7.30
C ASN A 157 16.05 -4.29 -6.70
N TRP A 158 15.07 -4.60 -7.54
CA TRP A 158 13.66 -4.74 -7.16
C TRP A 158 13.48 -5.69 -5.95
N GLY A 159 12.76 -5.22 -4.92
CA GLY A 159 12.61 -5.92 -3.63
C GLY A 159 13.66 -5.56 -2.56
N TYR A 160 14.65 -4.72 -2.89
CA TYR A 160 15.68 -4.22 -1.99
C TYR A 160 15.65 -2.68 -1.89
N ALA A 161 16.11 -2.13 -0.77
CA ALA A 161 16.29 -0.69 -0.59
C ALA A 161 17.55 -0.34 0.23
N GLY A 162 18.03 0.89 0.03
CA GLY A 162 19.28 1.41 0.58
C GLY A 162 19.90 2.43 -0.37
N ASP A 163 21.20 2.68 -0.25
CA ASP A 163 21.97 3.68 -1.02
C ASP A 163 22.62 3.11 -2.30
N GLY A 164 22.35 1.85 -2.63
CA GLY A 164 22.94 1.15 -3.78
C GLY A 164 24.30 0.49 -3.51
N TYR A 165 25.04 0.95 -2.50
CA TYR A 165 26.27 0.31 -2.00
C TYR A 165 25.96 -0.65 -0.85
N THR A 166 24.92 -0.34 -0.07
CA THR A 166 24.21 -1.21 0.87
C THR A 166 22.77 -1.37 0.38
N CYS A 167 22.33 -2.62 0.17
CA CYS A 167 20.95 -2.93 -0.21
C CYS A 167 20.39 -4.03 0.69
N LEU A 168 19.43 -3.67 1.52
CA LEU A 168 18.72 -4.59 2.42
C LEU A 168 17.43 -5.09 1.75
N ALA A 169 16.97 -6.28 2.12
CA ALA A 169 15.71 -6.86 1.66
C ALA A 169 14.58 -6.63 2.69
N SER A 170 13.32 -6.99 2.38
CA SER A 170 12.23 -7.03 3.38
C SER A 170 12.32 -8.26 4.29
N VAL A 171 11.62 -8.26 5.44
CA VAL A 171 11.53 -9.46 6.30
C VAL A 171 10.91 -10.64 5.54
N ALA A 172 9.90 -10.42 4.69
CA ALA A 172 9.36 -11.47 3.82
C ALA A 172 10.42 -12.03 2.87
N THR A 173 11.16 -11.16 2.18
CA THR A 173 12.23 -11.55 1.25
C THR A 173 13.36 -12.33 1.97
N VAL A 174 13.71 -11.94 3.20
CA VAL A 174 14.68 -12.69 4.03
C VAL A 174 14.15 -14.07 4.41
N VAL A 175 12.86 -14.21 4.73
CA VAL A 175 12.25 -15.52 5.01
C VAL A 175 12.18 -16.40 3.75
N GLU A 176 12.01 -15.80 2.57
CA GLU A 176 11.92 -16.50 1.29
C GLU A 176 13.29 -16.92 0.71
N GLU A 177 14.31 -16.04 0.73
CA GLU A 177 15.65 -16.33 0.19
C GLU A 177 16.56 -17.11 1.15
N ASN A 178 16.42 -16.94 2.47
CA ASN A 178 17.37 -17.54 3.42
C ASN A 178 17.17 -19.06 3.54
N ALA A 179 18.20 -19.84 3.17
CA ALA A 179 18.19 -21.30 3.21
C ALA A 179 17.83 -21.87 4.60
N ASN A 180 18.22 -21.19 5.68
CA ASN A 180 17.91 -21.60 7.05
C ASN A 180 16.45 -21.35 7.45
N LEU A 181 15.64 -20.66 6.63
CA LEU A 181 14.25 -20.29 6.93
C LEU A 181 13.21 -20.93 5.99
N LYS A 182 13.63 -21.85 5.11
CA LYS A 182 12.76 -22.48 4.10
C LYS A 182 11.48 -23.13 4.66
N GLU A 183 11.53 -23.78 5.83
CA GLU A 183 10.31 -24.34 6.44
C GLU A 183 9.40 -23.26 7.04
N LEU A 184 9.98 -22.15 7.54
CA LEU A 184 9.21 -21.00 8.01
C LEU A 184 8.48 -20.31 6.84
N SER A 185 9.11 -20.21 5.67
CA SER A 185 8.46 -19.72 4.45
C SER A 185 7.22 -20.54 4.08
N LYS A 186 7.27 -21.89 4.18
CA LYS A 186 6.10 -22.77 3.99
C LYS A 186 5.01 -22.62 5.05
N PHE A 187 5.33 -22.08 6.22
CA PHE A 187 4.35 -21.77 7.26
C PHE A 187 3.71 -20.40 7.01
N VAL A 188 4.52 -19.39 6.67
CA VAL A 188 4.07 -18.05 6.28
C VAL A 188 3.14 -18.09 5.06
N SER A 189 3.46 -18.87 4.03
CA SER A 189 2.63 -18.98 2.81
C SER A 189 1.28 -19.68 3.00
N LYS A 190 1.02 -20.27 4.18
CA LYS A 190 -0.29 -20.79 4.60
C LYS A 190 -1.10 -19.78 5.43
N THR A 191 -0.63 -18.54 5.55
CA THR A 191 -1.23 -17.46 6.34
C THR A 191 -1.25 -16.15 5.54
N ASN A 192 -1.97 -15.13 6.01
CA ASN A 192 -2.01 -13.83 5.35
C ASN A 192 -0.79 -12.94 5.67
N LEU A 193 0.20 -13.47 6.42
CA LEU A 193 1.33 -12.69 6.93
C LEU A 193 2.37 -12.29 5.87
N ARG A 194 2.37 -12.87 4.66
CA ARG A 194 3.38 -12.53 3.62
C ARG A 194 3.43 -11.03 3.35
N TYR A 195 2.29 -10.40 3.11
CA TYR A 195 2.20 -8.96 2.87
C TYR A 195 2.59 -8.14 4.11
N TYR A 196 2.21 -8.60 5.32
CA TYR A 196 2.61 -7.96 6.57
C TYR A 196 4.14 -7.96 6.74
N LEU A 197 4.79 -9.12 6.57
CA LEU A 197 6.25 -9.24 6.64
C LEU A 197 6.99 -8.45 5.55
N ALA A 198 6.34 -8.15 4.42
CA ALA A 198 6.90 -7.34 3.34
C ALA A 198 6.77 -5.83 3.58
N SER A 199 5.72 -5.37 4.29
CA SER A 199 5.29 -3.96 4.27
C SER A 199 5.12 -3.30 5.65
N ALA A 200 4.86 -4.06 6.72
CA ALA A 200 4.64 -3.48 8.03
C ALA A 200 5.97 -2.95 8.61
N PRO A 201 6.02 -1.69 9.06
CA PRO A 201 7.25 -1.07 9.54
C PRO A 201 7.58 -1.49 10.98
N LEU A 202 8.87 -1.52 11.29
CA LEU A 202 9.44 -1.66 12.64
C LEU A 202 9.03 -2.97 13.35
N MET A 203 9.36 -4.12 12.77
CA MET A 203 9.16 -5.43 13.42
C MET A 203 10.47 -6.15 13.77
N THR A 204 10.39 -7.19 14.61
CA THR A 204 11.51 -8.11 14.87
C THR A 204 11.06 -9.55 14.72
N LEU A 205 11.52 -10.26 13.69
CA LEU A 205 11.19 -11.67 13.52
C LEU A 205 12.25 -12.57 14.19
N PHE A 206 11.88 -13.23 15.27
CA PHE A 206 12.62 -14.32 15.90
C PHE A 206 12.36 -15.62 15.12
N ALA A 207 12.93 -15.69 13.91
CA ALA A 207 12.66 -16.72 12.92
C ALA A 207 13.18 -18.11 13.36
N PRO A 208 12.31 -19.11 13.61
CA PRO A 208 12.78 -20.45 13.88
C PRO A 208 13.40 -21.05 12.62
N SER A 209 14.60 -21.60 12.76
CA SER A 209 15.30 -22.26 11.65
C SER A 209 14.54 -23.48 11.11
N SER A 210 14.84 -23.90 9.88
CA SER A 210 14.31 -25.15 9.30
C SER A 210 14.57 -26.36 10.19
N ALA A 211 15.73 -26.41 10.87
CA ALA A 211 16.06 -27.44 11.86
C ALA A 211 15.18 -27.33 13.13
N ALA A 212 14.96 -26.10 13.63
CA ALA A 212 14.06 -25.85 14.75
C ALA A 212 12.62 -26.32 14.44
N ILE A 213 12.10 -26.00 13.25
CA ILE A 213 10.77 -26.43 12.81
C ILE A 213 10.71 -27.95 12.61
N ALA A 214 11.74 -28.59 12.08
CA ALA A 214 11.81 -30.04 11.97
C ALA A 214 11.88 -30.76 13.34
N SER A 215 12.35 -30.08 14.39
CA SER A 215 12.51 -30.62 15.75
C SER A 215 11.28 -30.43 16.66
N ILE A 216 10.19 -29.85 16.17
CA ILE A 216 8.95 -29.66 16.93
C ILE A 216 8.31 -31.01 17.31
N ALA A 217 7.62 -31.08 18.45
CA ALA A 217 6.83 -32.25 18.81
C ALA A 217 5.69 -32.48 17.80
N SER A 218 5.40 -33.76 17.49
CA SER A 218 4.31 -34.19 16.60
C SER A 218 2.97 -33.53 16.92
N ASP A 219 2.67 -33.47 18.22
CA ASP A 219 1.37 -33.05 18.74
C ASP A 219 1.19 -31.53 18.65
N ASP A 220 2.28 -30.77 18.84
CA ASP A 220 2.27 -29.32 18.62
C ASP A 220 2.24 -29.00 17.13
N LEU A 221 2.96 -29.74 16.27
CA LEU A 221 2.86 -29.56 14.82
C LEU A 221 1.44 -29.83 14.33
N ALA A 222 0.82 -30.92 14.77
CA ALA A 222 -0.57 -31.23 14.45
C ALA A 222 -1.54 -30.18 15.00
N TYR A 223 -1.33 -29.70 16.23
CA TYR A 223 -2.17 -28.67 16.85
C TYR A 223 -2.08 -27.32 16.13
N TRP A 224 -0.87 -26.82 15.84
CA TRP A 224 -0.69 -25.49 15.23
C TRP A 224 -0.95 -25.48 13.72
N SER A 225 -0.67 -26.58 12.99
CA SER A 225 -0.94 -26.67 11.55
C SER A 225 -2.39 -27.03 11.17
N ALA A 226 -3.25 -27.34 12.15
CA ALA A 226 -4.66 -27.67 11.92
C ALA A 226 -5.51 -26.54 11.31
N SER A 227 -5.05 -25.28 11.34
CA SER A 227 -5.71 -24.16 10.64
C SER A 227 -4.73 -23.01 10.39
N SER A 228 -5.03 -22.18 9.38
CA SER A 228 -4.29 -20.94 9.10
C SER A 228 -4.37 -19.97 10.28
N ASP A 229 -5.51 -19.86 10.98
CA ASP A 229 -5.67 -19.01 12.18
C ASP A 229 -4.68 -19.40 13.31
N ARG A 230 -4.55 -20.70 13.61
CA ARG A 230 -3.60 -21.19 14.63
C ARG A 230 -2.15 -21.00 14.20
N MET A 231 -1.86 -21.25 12.91
CA MET A 231 -0.53 -21.01 12.34
C MET A 231 -0.16 -19.52 12.42
N GLU A 232 -1.11 -18.63 12.12
CA GLU A 232 -0.91 -17.18 12.19
C GLU A 232 -0.69 -16.71 13.64
N TYR A 233 -1.42 -17.24 14.62
CA TYR A 233 -1.20 -16.96 16.05
C TYR A 233 0.18 -17.48 16.54
N LEU A 234 0.65 -18.62 16.02
CA LEU A 234 2.00 -19.14 16.30
C LEU A 234 3.08 -18.23 15.69
N ILE A 235 2.96 -17.84 14.41
CA ILE A 235 3.94 -16.95 13.77
C ILE A 235 3.92 -15.56 14.41
N LYS A 236 2.75 -15.02 14.77
CA LYS A 236 2.62 -13.77 15.54
C LYS A 236 3.26 -13.83 16.94
N TYR A 237 3.53 -15.02 17.51
CA TYR A 237 4.35 -15.17 18.73
C TYR A 237 5.85 -14.96 18.49
N HIS A 238 6.31 -15.16 17.25
CA HIS A 238 7.70 -15.01 16.86
C HIS A 238 8.03 -13.60 16.34
N ILE A 239 7.03 -12.71 16.20
CA ILE A 239 7.23 -11.34 15.71
C ILE A 239 7.11 -10.36 16.90
N GLY A 240 8.22 -9.72 17.27
CA GLY A 240 8.25 -8.58 18.19
C GLY A 240 7.58 -7.35 17.59
N ASN A 241 6.82 -6.62 18.42
CA ASN A 241 6.00 -5.46 18.01
C ASN A 241 6.79 -4.16 17.75
N SER A 242 8.12 -4.23 17.70
CA SER A 242 9.02 -3.13 17.40
C SER A 242 10.30 -3.66 16.72
N SER A 243 11.14 -2.76 16.20
CA SER A 243 12.48 -3.11 15.69
C SER A 243 13.49 -3.08 16.83
N TYR A 244 13.86 -4.25 17.34
CA TYR A 244 14.75 -4.43 18.47
C TYR A 244 16.16 -4.74 17.99
N SER A 245 17.06 -3.76 18.08
CA SER A 245 18.50 -3.97 17.85
C SER A 245 19.15 -4.78 19.00
N VAL A 246 20.32 -5.38 18.78
CA VAL A 246 21.07 -6.09 19.85
C VAL A 246 21.37 -5.17 21.04
N ALA A 247 21.59 -3.87 20.81
CA ALA A 247 21.77 -2.89 21.88
C ALA A 247 20.49 -2.68 22.71
N MET A 248 19.31 -2.70 22.09
CA MET A 248 18.02 -2.64 22.80
C MET A 248 17.72 -3.95 23.53
N LEU A 249 17.96 -5.10 22.89
CA LEU A 249 17.74 -6.44 23.48
C LEU A 249 18.61 -6.70 24.71
N ARG A 250 19.78 -6.04 24.85
CA ARG A 250 20.61 -6.07 26.07
C ARG A 250 20.02 -5.30 27.25
N ASN A 251 19.15 -4.31 26.99
CA ASN A 251 18.67 -3.35 27.98
C ASN A 251 17.20 -3.59 28.39
N ILE A 252 16.57 -4.66 27.90
CA ILE A 252 15.18 -5.04 28.22
C ILE A 252 15.11 -6.50 28.67
N SER A 253 14.26 -6.81 29.64
CA SER A 253 14.06 -8.17 30.18
C SER A 253 12.88 -8.92 29.53
N VAL A 254 12.10 -8.26 28.68
CA VAL A 254 10.93 -8.84 28.00
C VAL A 254 10.77 -8.25 26.59
N VAL A 255 10.28 -9.06 25.66
CA VAL A 255 9.91 -8.63 24.31
C VAL A 255 8.41 -8.87 24.08
N PRO A 256 7.58 -7.82 23.92
CA PRO A 256 6.20 -7.96 23.49
C PRO A 256 6.10 -8.42 22.04
N VAL A 257 5.19 -9.36 21.77
CA VAL A 257 5.04 -10.02 20.46
C VAL A 257 3.60 -9.95 19.94
N LEU A 258 3.42 -10.00 18.61
CA LEU A 258 2.18 -9.64 17.89
C LEU A 258 0.96 -10.51 18.19
N ASN A 259 1.09 -11.64 18.90
CA ASN A 259 -0.05 -12.42 19.40
C ASN A 259 -0.52 -11.97 20.80
N GLY A 260 -0.05 -10.82 21.29
CA GLY A 260 -0.43 -10.25 22.59
C GLY A 260 0.27 -10.88 23.80
N ARG A 261 1.32 -11.68 23.58
CA ARG A 261 2.14 -12.28 24.64
C ARG A 261 3.47 -11.53 24.80
N ILE A 262 4.28 -12.00 25.75
CA ILE A 262 5.67 -11.57 25.96
C ILE A 262 6.60 -12.78 25.86
N LEU A 263 7.82 -12.55 25.41
CA LEU A 263 8.95 -13.45 25.56
C LEU A 263 9.82 -12.92 26.70
N ASN A 264 10.14 -13.74 27.69
CA ASN A 264 11.13 -13.40 28.70
C ASN A 264 12.52 -13.45 28.05
N LEU A 265 13.27 -12.35 28.14
CA LEU A 265 14.61 -12.24 27.57
C LEU A 265 15.64 -12.35 28.68
N THR A 266 16.62 -13.24 28.50
CA THR A 266 17.86 -13.25 29.28
C THR A 266 19.06 -13.07 28.36
N TYR A 267 20.04 -12.28 28.83
CA TYR A 267 21.30 -12.04 28.13
C TYR A 267 22.44 -12.64 28.96
N THR A 268 22.95 -13.79 28.54
CA THR A 268 23.95 -14.57 29.27
C THR A 268 25.03 -15.05 28.31
N ASN A 269 26.30 -15.04 28.74
CA ASN A 269 27.45 -15.47 27.93
C ASN A 269 27.49 -14.82 26.53
N PHE A 270 27.14 -13.54 26.44
CA PHE A 270 26.94 -12.75 25.20
C PHE A 270 25.82 -13.20 24.25
N GLN A 271 25.09 -14.27 24.57
CA GLN A 271 23.97 -14.81 23.80
C GLN A 271 22.62 -14.24 24.26
N ILE A 272 21.69 -14.08 23.32
CA ILE A 272 20.30 -13.69 23.58
C ILE A 272 19.46 -14.96 23.69
N VAL A 273 18.70 -15.10 24.77
CA VAL A 273 17.80 -16.23 25.02
C VAL A 273 16.38 -15.70 25.29
N LEU A 274 15.39 -16.36 24.69
CA LEU A 274 13.97 -15.97 24.69
C LEU A 274 13.13 -17.17 25.12
N ASN A 275 12.54 -17.15 26.32
CA ASN A 275 11.82 -18.31 26.89
C ASN A 275 12.61 -19.63 26.74
N ASP A 276 13.88 -19.64 27.16
CA ASP A 276 14.81 -20.77 27.08
C ASP A 276 15.14 -21.28 25.65
N VAL A 277 14.80 -20.50 24.63
CA VAL A 277 15.21 -20.69 23.23
C VAL A 277 16.34 -19.73 22.88
N ALA A 278 17.44 -20.24 22.32
CA ALA A 278 18.62 -19.43 22.05
C ALA A 278 18.60 -18.85 20.62
N VAL A 279 19.00 -17.58 20.50
CA VAL A 279 19.36 -16.96 19.22
C VAL A 279 20.69 -17.56 18.74
N ILE A 280 20.69 -18.07 17.51
CA ILE A 280 21.86 -18.67 16.83
C ILE A 280 22.39 -17.79 15.69
N GLN A 281 21.59 -16.87 15.16
CA GLN A 281 22.06 -15.83 14.24
C GLN A 281 21.37 -14.50 14.57
N SER A 282 22.13 -13.41 14.57
CA SER A 282 21.67 -12.05 14.89
C SER A 282 22.12 -11.05 13.82
N ASN A 283 21.73 -9.78 13.97
CA ASN A 283 22.12 -8.66 13.09
C ASN A 283 21.70 -8.79 11.61
N ILE A 284 20.68 -9.61 11.30
CA ILE A 284 20.08 -9.63 9.96
C ILE A 284 19.13 -8.43 9.85
N SER A 285 19.66 -7.30 9.37
CA SER A 285 18.91 -6.06 9.18
C SER A 285 18.05 -6.11 7.92
N THR A 286 16.84 -5.55 7.95
CA THR A 286 15.91 -5.50 6.81
C THR A 286 15.34 -4.10 6.63
N ILE A 287 14.75 -3.80 5.47
CA ILE A 287 14.18 -2.46 5.17
C ILE A 287 12.99 -2.09 6.06
N ASN A 288 12.41 -3.07 6.77
CA ASN A 288 11.22 -2.89 7.61
C ASN A 288 11.38 -3.49 9.03
N GLY A 289 12.57 -3.93 9.44
CA GLY A 289 12.78 -4.54 10.75
C GLY A 289 14.13 -5.22 10.96
N MET A 290 14.13 -6.18 11.89
CA MET A 290 15.27 -7.05 12.21
C MET A 290 14.86 -8.53 12.15
N VAL A 291 15.78 -9.41 11.79
CA VAL A 291 15.59 -10.87 11.87
C VAL A 291 16.67 -11.50 12.77
N TYR A 292 16.25 -12.41 13.64
CA TYR A 292 17.10 -13.20 14.52
C TYR A 292 16.72 -14.67 14.33
N ILE A 293 17.66 -15.53 13.92
CA ILE A 293 17.37 -16.95 13.76
C ILE A 293 17.53 -17.66 15.11
N ILE A 294 16.54 -18.48 15.47
CA ILE A 294 16.48 -19.20 16.75
C ILE A 294 16.52 -20.73 16.57
N ASN A 295 16.99 -21.44 17.61
CA ASN A 295 17.26 -22.88 17.55
C ASN A 295 16.07 -23.80 17.89
N LYS A 296 14.96 -23.27 18.40
CA LYS A 296 13.70 -24.00 18.63
C LYS A 296 12.51 -23.14 18.19
N VAL A 297 11.36 -23.74 17.97
CA VAL A 297 10.10 -23.00 17.80
C VAL A 297 9.66 -22.46 19.16
N LEU A 298 9.32 -21.17 19.26
CA LEU A 298 8.67 -20.60 20.43
C LEU A 298 7.22 -21.10 20.45
N ILE A 299 6.85 -21.91 21.45
CA ILE A 299 5.49 -22.42 21.60
C ILE A 299 4.74 -21.54 22.60
N PRO A 300 3.65 -20.85 22.20
CA PRO A 300 2.80 -20.13 23.14
C PRO A 300 1.89 -21.13 23.88
N PRO A 301 1.29 -20.76 25.03
CA PRO A 301 0.31 -21.60 25.69
C PRO A 301 -0.83 -22.00 24.74
N ARG A 302 -1.14 -23.30 24.66
CA ARG A 302 -2.24 -23.82 23.85
C ARG A 302 -3.56 -23.14 24.24
N LEU A 303 -4.41 -22.87 23.26
CA LEU A 303 -5.69 -22.18 23.44
C LEU A 303 -6.68 -23.13 24.14
N LEU A 304 -7.42 -22.61 25.12
CA LEU A 304 -8.38 -23.37 25.94
C LEU A 304 -9.59 -23.94 25.16
N SER A 305 -9.78 -23.49 23.92
CA SER A 305 -10.79 -23.95 22.98
C SER A 305 -10.10 -24.29 21.65
N PRO A 306 -10.57 -25.29 20.87
CA PRO A 306 -10.03 -25.58 19.55
C PRO A 306 -10.20 -24.44 18.52
N VAL A 307 -11.07 -23.46 18.80
CA VAL A 307 -11.27 -22.26 17.98
C VAL A 307 -11.28 -21.03 18.90
N LEU A 308 -10.57 -19.96 18.52
CA LEU A 308 -10.71 -18.65 19.17
C LEU A 308 -12.09 -18.06 18.81
N PRO A 309 -12.92 -17.69 19.81
CA PRO A 309 -14.21 -17.11 19.52
C PRO A 309 -14.06 -15.78 18.78
N THR A 310 -15.04 -15.45 17.95
CA THR A 310 -15.19 -14.09 17.41
C THR A 310 -15.49 -13.09 18.54
N VAL A 311 -15.29 -11.79 18.33
CA VAL A 311 -15.52 -10.79 19.39
C VAL A 311 -16.99 -10.78 19.82
N ASN A 312 -17.90 -10.97 18.87
CA ASN A 312 -19.34 -11.15 19.03
C ASN A 312 -19.67 -12.41 19.84
N GLU A 313 -19.07 -13.57 19.51
CA GLU A 313 -19.22 -14.80 20.30
C GLU A 313 -18.70 -14.64 21.73
N LEU A 314 -17.55 -13.97 21.91
CA LEU A 314 -16.95 -13.76 23.23
C LEU A 314 -17.81 -12.81 24.08
N LEU A 315 -18.30 -11.72 23.51
CA LEU A 315 -19.22 -10.80 24.17
C LEU A 315 -20.58 -11.46 24.50
N GLN A 316 -21.10 -12.31 23.60
CA GLN A 316 -22.36 -13.03 23.80
C GLN A 316 -22.25 -14.07 24.94
N ASN A 317 -21.13 -14.78 25.01
CA ASN A 317 -20.93 -15.88 25.96
C ASN A 317 -20.24 -15.46 27.28
N THR A 318 -19.97 -14.17 27.49
CA THR A 318 -19.37 -13.63 28.73
C THR A 318 -20.44 -12.92 29.59
N PRO A 319 -20.95 -13.52 30.68
CA PRO A 319 -22.10 -12.98 31.42
C PRO A 319 -21.88 -11.58 32.02
N SER A 320 -20.64 -11.19 32.33
CA SER A 320 -20.30 -9.86 32.85
C SER A 320 -20.30 -8.74 31.80
N LEU A 321 -20.45 -9.09 30.52
CA LEU A 321 -20.45 -8.20 29.35
C LEU A 321 -21.76 -8.26 28.53
N SER A 322 -22.80 -8.95 29.03
CA SER A 322 -24.09 -9.10 28.35
C SER A 322 -24.75 -7.77 27.96
N ASP A 323 -24.59 -6.75 28.78
CA ASP A 323 -25.16 -5.43 28.52
C ASP A 323 -24.39 -4.74 27.38
N LEU A 324 -23.06 -4.88 27.37
CA LEU A 324 -22.20 -4.37 26.29
C LEU A 324 -22.50 -5.05 24.94
N TYR A 325 -22.75 -6.38 24.94
CA TYR A 325 -23.19 -7.11 23.76
C TYR A 325 -24.50 -6.53 23.20
N ASN A 326 -25.53 -6.39 24.04
CA ASN A 326 -26.83 -5.87 23.65
C ASN A 326 -26.77 -4.43 23.14
N ILE A 327 -26.01 -3.55 23.81
CA ILE A 327 -25.84 -2.15 23.40
C ILE A 327 -25.03 -2.06 22.08
N SER A 328 -24.00 -2.89 21.92
CA SER A 328 -23.21 -2.97 20.67
C SER A 328 -24.04 -3.48 19.49
N LYS A 329 -25.03 -4.35 19.74
CA LYS A 329 -26.02 -4.79 18.76
C LYS A 329 -26.98 -3.65 18.37
N ILE A 330 -27.51 -2.91 19.36
CA ILE A 330 -28.41 -1.76 19.13
C ILE A 330 -27.71 -0.65 18.31
N PHE A 331 -26.44 -0.36 18.58
CA PHE A 331 -25.66 0.64 17.84
C PHE A 331 -24.98 0.11 16.56
N ASN A 332 -25.27 -1.13 16.13
CA ASN A 332 -24.65 -1.79 14.98
C ASN A 332 -23.11 -1.74 14.97
N LEU A 333 -22.49 -1.85 16.15
CA LEU A 333 -21.03 -1.82 16.32
C LEU A 333 -20.38 -3.19 16.20
N LEU A 334 -21.14 -4.28 16.30
CA LEU A 334 -20.58 -5.64 16.21
C LEU A 334 -19.71 -5.86 14.95
N PRO A 335 -20.10 -5.43 13.72
CA PRO A 335 -19.22 -5.54 12.56
C PRO A 335 -17.94 -4.70 12.66
N THR A 336 -17.97 -3.57 13.38
CA THR A 336 -16.77 -2.74 13.62
C THR A 336 -15.82 -3.41 14.62
N LEU A 337 -16.36 -4.13 15.61
CA LEU A 337 -15.60 -4.89 16.60
C LEU A 337 -15.01 -6.19 16.04
N GLU A 338 -15.54 -6.71 14.93
CA GLU A 338 -15.02 -7.91 14.23
C GLU A 338 -14.08 -7.58 13.07
N ALA A 339 -14.25 -6.42 12.43
CA ALA A 339 -13.28 -5.86 11.49
C ALA A 339 -11.98 -5.40 12.18
N CYS A 340 -11.96 -5.38 13.51
CA CYS A 340 -10.77 -5.13 14.33
C CYS A 340 -9.69 -6.17 14.04
N ASP A 341 -8.45 -5.74 13.71
CA ASP A 341 -7.31 -6.63 13.50
C ASP A 341 -6.14 -6.22 14.40
N GLY A 342 -5.92 -6.99 15.48
CA GLY A 342 -4.87 -6.72 16.45
C GLY A 342 -5.25 -5.73 17.54
N CYS A 343 -6.50 -5.75 18.02
CA CYS A 343 -7.08 -4.71 18.89
C CYS A 343 -7.07 -5.01 20.40
N THR A 344 -7.22 -3.94 21.19
CA THR A 344 -7.62 -4.02 22.60
C THR A 344 -8.99 -3.37 22.80
N ILE A 345 -9.90 -4.09 23.45
CA ILE A 345 -11.22 -3.60 23.84
C ILE A 345 -11.24 -3.51 25.37
N PHE A 346 -11.32 -2.29 25.90
CA PHE A 346 -11.51 -2.05 27.34
C PHE A 346 -13.01 -2.07 27.64
N ALA A 347 -13.61 -3.26 27.68
CA ALA A 347 -15.04 -3.46 27.81
C ALA A 347 -15.57 -2.99 29.19
N PRO A 348 -16.48 -2.01 29.24
CA PRO A 348 -17.11 -1.64 30.51
C PRO A 348 -18.04 -2.77 30.98
N SER A 349 -17.92 -3.15 32.25
CA SER A 349 -18.78 -4.17 32.85
C SER A 349 -20.26 -3.77 32.87
N ASN A 350 -21.16 -4.75 32.97
CA ASN A 350 -22.60 -4.52 33.18
C ASN A 350 -22.89 -3.51 34.31
N GLN A 351 -22.13 -3.56 35.43
CA GLN A 351 -22.31 -2.61 36.54
C GLN A 351 -21.84 -1.20 36.18
N ALA A 352 -20.73 -1.06 35.44
CA ALA A 352 -20.23 0.23 34.95
C ALA A 352 -21.25 0.90 34.02
N LEU A 353 -21.76 0.16 33.03
CA LEU A 353 -22.76 0.62 32.08
C LEU A 353 -24.05 1.10 32.77
N ARG A 354 -24.58 0.31 33.72
CA ARG A 354 -25.78 0.68 34.49
C ARG A 354 -25.57 1.95 35.34
N ARG A 355 -24.42 2.09 36.01
CA ARG A 355 -24.07 3.29 36.79
C ARG A 355 -23.96 4.53 35.91
N PHE A 356 -23.40 4.40 34.71
CA PHE A 356 -23.27 5.50 33.76
C PHE A 356 -24.63 5.93 33.18
N TYR A 357 -25.45 4.97 32.76
CA TYR A 357 -26.76 5.21 32.13
C TYR A 357 -27.77 5.92 33.04
N LEU A 358 -27.67 5.74 34.36
CA LEU A 358 -28.47 6.47 35.35
C LEU A 358 -28.21 7.99 35.41
N LYS A 359 -27.17 8.49 34.72
CA LYS A 359 -26.78 9.91 34.74
C LYS A 359 -26.42 10.49 33.36
N ASN A 360 -26.13 9.66 32.36
CA ASN A 360 -25.63 10.08 31.05
C ASN A 360 -26.13 9.15 29.94
N ASN A 361 -26.33 9.69 28.73
CA ASN A 361 -26.67 8.89 27.56
C ASN A 361 -25.44 8.18 26.98
N LEU A 362 -25.58 6.87 26.70
CA LEU A 362 -24.62 6.10 25.92
C LEU A 362 -24.74 6.42 24.43
N THR A 363 -23.61 6.36 23.71
CA THR A 363 -23.55 6.66 22.26
C THR A 363 -22.57 5.71 21.56
N PRO A 364 -22.67 5.53 20.22
CA PRO A 364 -21.68 4.77 19.47
C PRO A 364 -20.26 5.33 19.60
N THR A 365 -20.14 6.65 19.73
CA THR A 365 -18.87 7.37 19.94
C THR A 365 -18.20 6.97 21.26
N ILE A 366 -18.97 6.89 22.36
CA ILE A 366 -18.48 6.41 23.66
C ILE A 366 -17.93 4.99 23.53
N LEU A 367 -18.64 4.07 22.88
CA LEU A 367 -18.16 2.69 22.75
C LEU A 367 -16.94 2.56 21.84
N LYS A 368 -16.84 3.33 20.75
CA LYS A 368 -15.61 3.39 19.94
C LYS A 368 -14.39 3.91 20.72
N TYR A 369 -14.58 4.79 21.69
CA TYR A 369 -13.48 5.26 22.57
C TYR A 369 -12.97 4.18 23.54
N HIS A 370 -13.67 3.06 23.71
CA HIS A 370 -13.18 1.91 24.48
C HIS A 370 -12.33 0.93 23.63
N VAL A 371 -12.14 1.19 22.33
CA VAL A 371 -11.40 0.33 21.41
C VAL A 371 -10.10 1.02 20.98
N VAL A 372 -8.98 0.30 21.10
CA VAL A 372 -7.65 0.73 20.66
C VAL A 372 -7.19 -0.17 19.50
N PRO A 373 -6.71 0.40 18.37
CA PRO A 373 -6.21 -0.36 17.21
C PRO A 373 -4.81 -0.95 17.42
N GLN A 374 -4.55 -1.50 18.60
CA GLN A 374 -3.32 -2.22 18.95
C GLN A 374 -3.57 -3.21 20.10
N TYR A 375 -2.75 -4.26 20.22
CA TYR A 375 -2.71 -5.10 21.41
C TYR A 375 -1.97 -4.40 22.56
N ILE A 376 -2.57 -4.39 23.74
CA ILE A 376 -2.00 -3.88 24.99
C ILE A 376 -1.92 -5.04 25.99
N SER A 377 -0.72 -5.30 26.51
CA SER A 377 -0.52 -6.12 27.70
C SER A 377 -0.32 -5.17 28.88
N ILE A 378 -1.30 -5.07 29.78
CA ILE A 378 -1.28 -4.11 30.90
C ILE A 378 -0.02 -4.24 31.76
N LYS A 379 0.51 -5.47 31.88
CA LYS A 379 1.76 -5.78 32.63
C LYS A 379 3.04 -5.23 31.99
N SER A 380 2.98 -4.71 30.76
CA SER A 380 4.11 -4.13 30.03
C SER A 380 3.84 -2.69 29.55
N VAL A 381 2.89 -2.00 30.19
CA VAL A 381 2.61 -0.57 29.96
C VAL A 381 3.43 0.26 30.94
N TYR A 382 4.16 1.26 30.46
CA TYR A 382 4.82 2.21 31.36
C TYR A 382 3.76 3.03 32.11
N ASN A 383 3.93 3.25 33.41
CA ASN A 383 2.87 3.78 34.28
C ASN A 383 2.33 5.17 33.82
N GLY A 384 1.22 5.20 33.09
CA GLY A 384 0.62 6.41 32.53
C GLY A 384 0.85 6.65 31.02
N GLN A 385 1.30 5.63 30.27
CA GLN A 385 1.42 5.66 28.82
C GLN A 385 0.06 5.94 28.14
N GLN A 386 0.08 6.59 26.96
CA GLN A 386 -1.12 7.04 26.25
C GLN A 386 -1.26 6.36 24.89
N PHE A 387 -2.50 6.06 24.47
CA PHE A 387 -2.82 5.37 23.21
C PHE A 387 -4.05 6.00 22.51
N SER A 388 -4.03 6.09 21.18
CA SER A 388 -5.16 6.61 20.38
C SER A 388 -6.26 5.57 20.18
N THR A 389 -7.52 5.98 20.23
CA THR A 389 -8.70 5.09 20.12
C THR A 389 -9.26 5.00 18.69
N TYR A 390 -10.31 4.20 18.49
CA TYR A 390 -11.10 4.12 17.25
C TYR A 390 -11.82 5.42 16.85
N LEU A 391 -11.70 6.50 17.65
CA LEU A 391 -12.12 7.85 17.27
C LEU A 391 -11.00 8.67 16.59
N GLY A 392 -9.76 8.17 16.58
CA GLY A 392 -8.60 8.83 15.96
C GLY A 392 -7.58 9.36 16.97
N ARG A 393 -6.56 10.07 16.46
CA ARG A 393 -5.42 10.58 17.24
C ARG A 393 -5.82 11.66 18.26
N ASP A 394 -6.85 12.44 17.93
CA ASP A 394 -7.47 13.45 18.79
C ASP A 394 -8.11 12.88 20.07
N TYR A 395 -8.18 11.55 20.24
CA TYR A 395 -8.89 10.88 21.33
C TYR A 395 -8.02 9.81 21.97
N LEU A 396 -7.13 10.27 22.85
CA LEU A 396 -6.18 9.45 23.61
C LEU A 396 -6.79 8.91 24.91
N ILE A 397 -6.40 7.71 25.31
CA ILE A 397 -6.60 7.17 26.67
C ILE A 397 -5.24 6.96 27.36
N ARG A 398 -5.18 7.23 28.67
CA ARG A 398 -4.06 6.90 29.57
C ARG A 398 -4.27 5.51 30.15
N VAL A 399 -3.23 4.69 30.15
CA VAL A 399 -3.22 3.34 30.74
C VAL A 399 -2.09 3.25 31.76
N THR A 400 -2.37 2.67 32.92
CA THR A 400 -1.39 2.37 33.97
C THR A 400 -1.27 0.84 34.15
N LEU A 401 -0.53 0.39 35.16
CA LEU A 401 -0.46 -1.02 35.51
C LEU A 401 -1.77 -1.57 36.12
N ASN A 402 -2.67 -0.69 36.58
CA ASN A 402 -3.89 -1.06 37.32
C ASN A 402 -5.19 -0.43 36.76
N ASP A 403 -5.09 0.67 35.99
CA ASP A 403 -6.23 1.48 35.55
C ASP A 403 -6.15 1.96 34.09
N VAL A 404 -7.30 2.39 33.55
CA VAL A 404 -7.44 3.14 32.30
C VAL A 404 -8.23 4.41 32.58
N ASN A 405 -7.63 5.58 32.34
CA ASN A 405 -8.16 6.89 32.75
C ASN A 405 -8.65 6.95 34.21
N GLY A 406 -8.03 6.18 35.13
CA GLY A 406 -8.42 6.08 36.54
C GLY A 406 -9.44 4.99 36.89
N PHE A 407 -10.02 4.29 35.90
CA PHE A 407 -10.94 3.16 36.12
C PHE A 407 -10.17 1.84 36.23
N GLN A 408 -10.45 1.04 37.27
CA GLN A 408 -9.71 -0.20 37.54
C GLN A 408 -9.97 -1.25 36.46
N VAL A 409 -8.90 -2.00 36.11
CA VAL A 409 -8.97 -3.08 35.12
C VAL A 409 -8.95 -4.45 35.80
N ASN A 410 -9.85 -5.34 35.39
CA ASN A 410 -9.78 -6.74 35.76
C ASN A 410 -8.55 -7.40 35.11
N ALA A 411 -7.71 -8.04 35.93
CA ALA A 411 -6.48 -8.71 35.49
C ALA A 411 -6.71 -9.92 34.57
N THR A 412 -7.95 -10.44 34.48
CA THR A 412 -8.31 -11.51 33.55
C THR A 412 -8.52 -10.98 32.12
N MET A 413 -7.53 -11.18 31.26
CA MET A 413 -7.62 -10.92 29.82
C MET A 413 -8.40 -12.03 29.10
N LEU A 414 -9.34 -11.64 28.23
CA LEU A 414 -10.17 -12.55 27.44
C LEU A 414 -9.76 -12.47 25.94
N PRO A 415 -9.24 -13.56 25.33
CA PRO A 415 -8.79 -13.53 23.93
C PRO A 415 -9.91 -13.89 22.94
N ALA A 416 -10.04 -13.10 21.88
CA ALA A 416 -10.85 -13.37 20.68
C ALA A 416 -9.95 -13.55 19.44
N ARG A 417 -10.54 -13.95 18.31
CA ARG A 417 -9.85 -14.23 17.04
C ARG A 417 -8.90 -13.11 16.57
N LYS A 418 -9.25 -11.84 16.81
CA LYS A 418 -8.47 -10.66 16.38
C LYS A 418 -8.34 -9.52 17.42
N ALA A 419 -8.80 -9.76 18.65
CA ALA A 419 -8.78 -8.74 19.71
C ALA A 419 -8.59 -9.38 21.10
N VAL A 420 -8.10 -8.60 22.06
CA VAL A 420 -8.18 -8.94 23.49
C VAL A 420 -9.18 -8.03 24.18
N ILE A 421 -9.93 -8.57 25.12
CA ILE A 421 -10.87 -7.83 25.95
C ILE A 421 -10.38 -7.80 27.39
N TYR A 422 -10.35 -6.61 27.97
CA TYR A 422 -10.20 -6.39 29.42
C TYR A 422 -11.48 -5.77 29.98
N VAL A 423 -11.89 -6.15 31.19
CA VAL A 423 -13.12 -5.64 31.80
C VAL A 423 -12.82 -4.44 32.71
N LEU A 424 -13.51 -3.31 32.51
CA LEU A 424 -13.43 -2.11 33.35
C LEU A 424 -14.57 -2.00 34.38
N ASP A 425 -14.27 -1.35 35.51
CA ASP A 425 -15.26 -0.96 36.54
C ASP A 425 -16.02 0.35 36.23
N GLY A 426 -15.58 1.10 35.22
CA GLY A 426 -16.17 2.36 34.74
C GLY A 426 -16.36 2.43 33.22
N VAL A 427 -16.79 3.61 32.75
CA VAL A 427 -17.07 3.91 31.33
C VAL A 427 -16.20 5.09 30.90
N LEU A 428 -15.37 4.88 29.89
CA LEU A 428 -14.49 5.87 29.30
C LEU A 428 -15.31 6.89 28.50
N VAL A 429 -15.19 8.18 28.86
CA VAL A 429 -15.87 9.29 28.18
C VAL A 429 -14.92 9.93 27.15
N PRO A 430 -15.28 10.02 25.85
CA PRO A 430 -14.45 10.63 24.83
C PRO A 430 -14.01 12.04 25.20
N THR A 431 -12.71 12.23 25.39
CA THR A 431 -12.11 13.54 25.66
C THR A 431 -11.17 13.88 24.50
N LYS A 432 -11.35 15.06 23.90
CA LYS A 432 -10.55 15.49 22.76
C LYS A 432 -9.26 16.14 23.25
N SER A 433 -8.11 15.71 22.73
CA SER A 433 -6.80 16.29 23.02
C SER A 433 -6.41 17.40 22.04
N GLN A 434 -6.80 17.27 20.77
CA GLN A 434 -6.56 18.28 19.72
C GLN A 434 -7.79 19.15 19.49
N CYS A 435 -7.66 20.46 19.66
CA CYS A 435 -8.69 21.49 19.48
C CYS A 435 -8.38 22.36 18.25
N ASN A 436 -7.95 21.73 17.15
CA ASN A 436 -7.54 22.38 15.90
C ASN A 436 -8.64 23.31 15.33
N GLU A 437 -8.24 24.47 14.84
CA GLU A 437 -9.15 25.50 14.29
C GLU A 437 -9.20 25.41 12.76
N TYR A 438 -10.40 25.51 12.16
CA TYR A 438 -10.64 25.24 10.74
C TYR A 438 -11.10 26.50 10.00
N ASN A 439 -10.20 27.13 9.24
CA ASN A 439 -10.53 28.30 8.43
C ASN A 439 -10.80 27.90 6.97
N THR A 440 -12.02 28.12 6.50
CA THR A 440 -12.44 27.78 5.13
C THR A 440 -12.13 28.94 4.19
N ILE A 441 -11.40 28.68 3.10
CA ILE A 441 -11.02 29.67 2.10
C ILE A 441 -11.66 29.30 0.76
N THR A 442 -12.44 30.23 0.20
CA THR A 442 -13.09 30.11 -1.11
C THR A 442 -12.32 30.93 -2.14
N ARG A 443 -12.13 30.39 -3.34
CA ARG A 443 -11.63 31.14 -4.52
C ARG A 443 -12.51 30.85 -5.72
N TYR A 444 -12.79 31.87 -6.52
CA TYR A 444 -13.60 31.76 -7.73
C TYR A 444 -12.72 31.87 -8.98
N THR A 445 -12.99 31.01 -9.96
CA THR A 445 -12.39 31.03 -11.31
C THR A 445 -13.45 30.63 -12.34
N SER A 446 -13.49 31.30 -13.49
CA SER A 446 -14.47 31.03 -14.55
C SER A 446 -14.08 29.81 -15.40
N CYS A 447 -15.01 28.87 -15.61
CA CYS A 447 -14.75 27.60 -16.31
C CYS A 447 -15.26 27.61 -17.75
N THR A 448 -14.38 27.36 -18.72
CA THR A 448 -14.74 26.91 -20.09
C THR A 448 -13.75 25.84 -20.55
N LEU A 449 -14.26 24.62 -20.77
CA LEU A 449 -13.55 23.42 -21.26
C LEU A 449 -12.32 22.95 -20.44
N CYS A 450 -12.57 22.09 -19.44
CA CYS A 450 -11.59 21.15 -18.89
C CYS A 450 -12.29 19.83 -18.53
N TRP A 451 -12.06 18.77 -19.32
CA TRP A 451 -12.50 17.39 -19.01
C TRP A 451 -11.39 16.56 -18.36
N LEU A 452 -10.46 17.21 -17.65
CA LEU A 452 -9.35 16.57 -16.92
C LEU A 452 -8.77 17.44 -15.78
N ALA A 453 -9.57 18.35 -15.20
CA ALA A 453 -9.16 19.22 -14.09
C ALA A 453 -10.00 18.92 -12.84
N ASP A 454 -9.40 18.22 -11.87
CA ASP A 454 -10.10 17.65 -10.71
C ASP A 454 -9.69 18.36 -9.40
N CYS A 455 -10.37 19.47 -9.09
CA CYS A 455 -10.08 20.36 -7.95
C CYS A 455 -11.38 20.88 -7.29
N PRO A 456 -11.52 20.82 -5.95
CA PRO A 456 -12.69 21.36 -5.25
C PRO A 456 -12.63 22.89 -5.08
N SER A 457 -13.78 23.56 -5.17
CA SER A 457 -13.91 25.03 -5.17
C SER A 457 -13.70 25.73 -3.82
N SER A 458 -13.27 24.99 -2.79
CA SER A 458 -12.90 25.53 -1.47
C SER A 458 -11.93 24.58 -0.77
N TYR A 459 -11.08 25.11 0.11
CA TYR A 459 -10.21 24.32 0.97
C TYR A 459 -10.26 24.82 2.41
N ARG A 460 -10.06 23.91 3.37
CA ARG A 460 -9.89 24.26 4.78
C ARG A 460 -8.41 24.28 5.12
N THR A 461 -7.95 25.42 5.64
CA THR A 461 -6.69 25.47 6.38
C THR A 461 -6.96 25.02 7.81
N VAL A 462 -6.09 24.14 8.33
CA VAL A 462 -6.17 23.62 9.70
C VAL A 462 -5.06 24.29 10.49
N THR A 463 -5.40 25.01 11.54
CA THR A 463 -4.44 25.53 12.51
C THR A 463 -4.35 24.52 13.66
N PRO A 464 -3.23 23.79 13.81
CA PRO A 464 -3.10 22.82 14.90
C PRO A 464 -3.16 23.53 16.26
N LYS A 465 -3.78 22.90 17.25
CA LYS A 465 -3.96 23.46 18.61
C LYS A 465 -4.32 22.37 19.60
N CYS A 466 -3.74 22.38 20.80
CA CYS A 466 -4.18 21.47 21.87
C CYS A 466 -5.39 22.03 22.63
N CYS A 467 -6.22 21.13 23.13
CA CYS A 467 -7.24 21.46 24.11
C CYS A 467 -6.58 21.80 25.46
N LYS A 468 -7.26 22.58 26.30
CA LYS A 468 -6.76 22.98 27.63
C LYS A 468 -6.44 21.74 28.47
N GLY A 469 -5.30 21.74 29.15
CA GLY A 469 -4.78 20.57 29.89
C GLY A 469 -4.04 19.54 29.02
N PHE A 470 -3.75 19.85 27.76
CA PHE A 470 -2.92 19.03 26.86
C PHE A 470 -1.79 19.87 26.22
N TRP A 471 -0.62 19.27 25.99
CA TRP A 471 0.61 19.98 25.61
C TRP A 471 1.46 19.24 24.55
N GLY A 472 2.37 19.97 23.90
CA GLY A 472 3.26 19.43 22.86
C GLY A 472 2.53 19.07 21.55
N ASN A 473 3.28 18.62 20.53
CA ASN A 473 2.75 18.43 19.17
C ASN A 473 1.68 17.34 19.05
N ASP A 474 1.77 16.27 19.85
CA ASP A 474 0.74 15.21 19.90
C ASP A 474 -0.44 15.58 20.82
N CYS A 475 -0.37 16.70 21.54
CA CYS A 475 -1.29 17.10 22.59
C CYS A 475 -1.43 16.01 23.67
N GLN A 476 -0.31 15.70 24.34
CA GLN A 476 -0.24 14.77 25.47
C GLN A 476 -0.93 15.39 26.69
N ALA A 477 -1.58 14.58 27.53
CA ALA A 477 -2.20 15.10 28.76
C ALA A 477 -1.15 15.71 29.71
N CYS A 478 -1.48 16.84 30.36
CA CYS A 478 -0.70 17.41 31.45
C CYS A 478 -0.59 16.44 32.65
N PRO A 479 0.46 16.57 33.49
CA PRO A 479 0.63 15.74 34.68
C PRO A 479 -0.58 15.79 35.63
N GLY A 480 -0.82 14.71 36.37
CA GLY A 480 -2.06 14.51 37.14
C GLY A 480 -3.26 14.05 36.29
N ASN A 481 -4.39 14.77 36.35
CA ASN A 481 -5.68 14.40 35.75
C ASN A 481 -6.09 15.43 34.69
N VAL A 482 -6.70 15.02 33.57
CA VAL A 482 -7.21 15.93 32.53
C VAL A 482 -8.21 16.95 33.07
N THR A 483 -9.05 16.59 34.05
CA THR A 483 -9.97 17.53 34.71
C THR A 483 -9.37 18.27 35.91
N ALA A 484 -8.14 17.93 36.31
CA ALA A 484 -7.38 18.62 37.35
C ALA A 484 -5.85 18.52 37.08
N PRO A 485 -5.33 19.28 36.09
CA PRO A 485 -3.90 19.31 35.77
C PRO A 485 -3.06 19.70 36.97
N CYS A 486 -1.83 19.20 37.05
CA CYS A 486 -0.91 19.43 38.18
C CYS A 486 -1.56 19.11 39.54
N LEU A 487 -2.37 18.05 39.56
CA LEU A 487 -3.19 17.58 40.70
C LEU A 487 -4.14 18.65 41.28
N GLY A 488 -4.44 19.72 40.53
CA GLY A 488 -5.17 20.90 41.01
C GLY A 488 -4.34 21.87 41.86
N ASN A 489 -3.06 21.59 42.07
CA ASN A 489 -2.13 22.35 42.92
C ASN A 489 -1.24 23.33 42.13
N GLY A 490 -1.37 23.41 40.80
CA GLY A 490 -0.53 24.24 39.94
C GLY A 490 -1.13 24.48 38.55
N GLN A 491 -0.44 25.28 37.73
CA GLN A 491 -0.81 25.55 36.35
C GLN A 491 0.13 24.80 35.40
N CYS A 492 -0.44 24.05 34.46
CA CYS A 492 0.33 23.37 33.42
C CYS A 492 0.75 24.36 32.31
N SER A 493 1.97 24.17 31.79
CA SER A 493 2.43 24.70 30.52
C SER A 493 1.77 23.93 29.36
N ASP A 494 0.55 24.32 28.99
CA ASP A 494 -0.29 23.66 27.99
C ASP A 494 -0.29 24.34 26.60
N GLY A 495 -0.92 23.71 25.61
CA GLY A 495 -0.82 24.10 24.19
C GLY A 495 0.40 23.49 23.48
N LEU A 496 0.48 23.69 22.15
CA LEU A 496 1.53 23.07 21.30
C LEU A 496 2.96 23.48 21.68
N ARG A 497 3.14 24.74 22.11
CA ARG A 497 4.43 25.25 22.63
C ARG A 497 4.59 25.04 24.13
N GLY A 498 3.55 24.52 24.80
CA GLY A 498 3.62 24.06 26.17
C GLY A 498 4.49 22.81 26.27
N ASN A 499 5.18 22.67 27.39
CA ASN A 499 6.13 21.59 27.67
C ASN A 499 5.70 20.69 28.84
N GLY A 500 4.41 20.74 29.21
CA GLY A 500 3.83 19.92 30.28
C GLY A 500 4.27 20.30 31.70
N HIS A 501 5.20 21.26 31.82
CA HIS A 501 5.76 21.68 33.11
C HIS A 501 4.69 22.28 34.01
N CYS A 502 4.59 21.78 35.23
CA CYS A 502 3.66 22.25 36.25
C CYS A 502 4.28 23.38 37.08
N ASN A 503 3.82 24.61 36.86
CA ASN A 503 4.13 25.74 37.73
C ASN A 503 3.29 25.64 39.01
N CYS A 504 3.91 25.27 40.12
CA CYS A 504 3.19 24.95 41.35
C CYS A 504 2.78 26.18 42.17
N SER A 505 1.60 26.11 42.79
CA SER A 505 1.12 27.10 43.74
C SER A 505 2.05 27.18 44.96
N ALA A 506 2.20 28.35 45.57
CA ALA A 506 3.29 28.71 46.49
C ALA A 506 3.53 27.84 47.76
N ASN A 507 2.70 26.82 48.03
CA ASN A 507 2.92 25.84 49.10
C ASN A 507 3.44 24.47 48.58
N PHE A 508 3.43 24.24 47.27
CA PHE A 508 3.70 22.95 46.62
C PHE A 508 4.97 22.96 45.78
N THR A 509 5.50 21.77 45.51
CA THR A 509 6.66 21.52 44.65
C THR A 509 6.59 20.09 44.09
N GLY A 510 7.60 19.67 43.33
CA GLY A 510 7.58 18.42 42.57
C GLY A 510 6.95 18.59 41.19
N THR A 511 7.13 17.59 40.33
CA THR A 511 6.82 17.67 38.89
C THR A 511 5.33 17.59 38.55
N GLU A 512 4.50 17.06 39.46
CA GLU A 512 3.03 17.10 39.36
C GLU A 512 2.40 18.02 40.42
N CYS A 513 3.21 18.84 41.12
CA CYS A 513 2.84 19.56 42.34
C CYS A 513 2.35 18.65 43.47
N GLU A 514 3.00 17.48 43.60
CA GLU A 514 2.67 16.39 44.50
C GLU A 514 3.31 16.50 45.89
N LYS A 515 4.35 17.33 46.05
CA LYS A 515 5.10 17.54 47.30
C LYS A 515 4.78 18.90 47.94
N CYS A 516 5.04 19.03 49.24
CA CYS A 516 5.07 20.34 49.90
C CYS A 516 6.44 20.99 49.72
N ILE A 517 6.51 22.33 49.68
CA ILE A 517 7.79 23.04 49.81
C ILE A 517 8.48 22.68 51.14
N PRO A 518 9.82 22.82 51.24
CA PRO A 518 10.53 22.59 52.49
C PRO A 518 9.93 23.34 53.68
N SER A 519 9.92 22.70 54.85
CA SER A 519 9.33 23.22 56.10
C SER A 519 7.81 23.45 56.07
N LYS A 520 7.07 22.83 55.13
CA LYS A 520 5.60 22.73 55.14
C LYS A 520 5.08 21.30 55.32
N TYR A 521 3.90 21.16 55.91
CA TYR A 521 3.23 19.88 56.11
C TYR A 521 1.69 19.94 56.00
N GLY A 522 1.07 18.75 55.99
CA GLY A 522 -0.38 18.57 55.87
C GLY A 522 -0.89 18.53 54.42
N LYS A 523 -2.13 18.04 54.23
CA LYS A 523 -2.74 17.73 52.92
C LYS A 523 -2.59 18.84 51.87
N ASP A 524 -2.72 20.10 52.31
CA ASP A 524 -2.72 21.29 51.45
C ASP A 524 -1.45 22.14 51.64
N CYS A 525 -0.43 21.57 52.32
CA CYS A 525 0.89 22.16 52.55
C CYS A 525 0.88 23.54 53.25
N SER A 526 -0.20 23.87 53.96
CA SER A 526 -0.38 25.17 54.61
C SER A 526 0.45 25.33 55.89
N SER A 527 0.53 24.29 56.73
CA SER A 527 1.14 24.33 58.06
C SER A 527 2.66 24.42 58.02
N ARG A 528 3.26 25.32 58.82
CA ARG A 528 4.73 25.53 58.90
C ARG A 528 5.36 24.69 60.02
N CYS A 529 6.45 24.00 59.71
CA CYS A 529 7.36 23.42 60.69
C CYS A 529 7.92 24.50 61.64
N ARG A 530 8.18 24.13 62.91
CA ARG A 530 8.66 25.04 63.97
C ARG A 530 10.00 24.63 64.60
N CYS A 531 10.62 23.56 64.12
CA CYS A 531 11.90 23.07 64.65
C CYS A 531 13.01 24.11 64.40
N VAL A 532 13.67 24.58 65.47
CA VAL A 532 14.74 25.60 65.40
C VAL A 532 16.07 24.92 65.09
N ASN A 533 16.49 23.97 65.93
CA ASN A 533 17.71 23.17 65.72
C ASN A 533 17.35 21.69 65.59
N GLY A 534 16.54 21.35 64.58
CA GLY A 534 16.08 19.97 64.38
C GLY A 534 15.38 19.75 63.04
N ARG A 535 15.24 18.48 62.65
CA ARG A 535 14.56 18.04 61.42
C ARG A 535 13.04 17.90 61.66
N CYS A 536 12.24 18.30 60.68
CA CYS A 536 10.78 18.25 60.75
C CYS A 536 10.18 17.06 59.95
N SER A 537 9.08 16.52 60.46
CA SER A 537 8.11 15.66 59.75
C SER A 537 7.28 16.48 58.77
N ALA A 538 7.86 16.72 57.59
CA ALA A 538 7.31 17.57 56.52
C ALA A 538 6.61 16.75 55.41
N GLY A 539 5.86 17.42 54.53
CA GLY A 539 5.15 16.81 53.39
C GLY A 539 3.64 16.61 53.61
N ARG A 540 2.94 16.12 52.57
CA ARG A 540 1.46 16.08 52.53
C ARG A 540 0.84 15.16 53.59
N THR A 541 1.58 14.15 54.03
CA THR A 541 1.23 13.22 55.12
C THR A 541 1.97 13.50 56.43
N GLY A 542 2.88 14.49 56.45
CA GLY A 542 3.63 14.87 57.64
C GLY A 542 2.76 15.60 58.68
N ASP A 543 3.14 15.47 59.95
CA ASP A 543 2.42 16.00 61.12
C ASP A 543 3.08 17.23 61.76
N GLY A 544 4.30 17.60 61.32
CA GLY A 544 5.06 18.73 61.85
C GLY A 544 5.89 18.45 63.10
N SER A 545 6.01 17.19 63.54
CA SER A 545 6.87 16.76 64.65
C SER A 545 8.37 17.01 64.37
N CYS A 546 9.20 17.10 65.42
CA CYS A 546 10.60 17.50 65.35
C CYS A 546 11.58 16.49 65.99
N THR A 547 12.73 16.28 65.34
CA THR A 547 13.88 15.51 65.85
C THR A 547 15.08 16.45 66.03
N CYS A 548 15.65 16.54 67.24
CA CYS A 548 16.64 17.59 67.56
C CYS A 548 18.09 17.25 67.20
N ASN A 549 18.85 18.29 66.85
CA ASN A 549 20.28 18.25 66.59
C ASN A 549 21.10 18.29 67.89
N HIS A 550 22.37 17.88 67.84
CA HIS A 550 23.25 17.87 69.01
C HIS A 550 23.38 19.26 69.65
N GLY A 551 23.44 19.31 70.99
CA GLY A 551 23.42 20.55 71.75
C GLY A 551 22.03 21.17 71.97
N TRP A 552 20.94 20.56 71.47
CA TRP A 552 19.59 21.14 71.54
C TRP A 552 18.50 20.13 71.93
N LYS A 553 17.47 20.60 72.65
CA LYS A 553 16.33 19.79 73.15
C LYS A 553 14.99 20.58 73.15
N GLY A 554 13.91 19.86 73.47
CA GLY A 554 12.53 20.39 73.55
C GLY A 554 11.72 20.15 72.27
N GLN A 555 10.39 20.31 72.32
CA GLN A 555 9.46 20.03 71.20
C GLN A 555 9.83 20.74 69.90
N TYR A 556 10.46 21.92 69.98
CA TYR A 556 10.92 22.71 68.85
C TYR A 556 12.44 22.86 68.79
N CYS A 557 13.20 22.06 69.56
CA CYS A 557 14.66 22.02 69.53
C CYS A 557 15.32 23.39 69.75
N ASN A 558 14.81 24.14 70.73
CA ASN A 558 15.13 25.54 71.00
C ASN A 558 15.77 25.78 72.39
N GLN A 559 16.04 24.72 73.15
CA GLN A 559 16.72 24.78 74.45
C GLN A 559 18.12 24.17 74.33
N SER A 560 19.15 24.83 74.84
CA SER A 560 20.54 24.34 74.77
C SER A 560 20.83 23.20 75.76
N ALA A 561 21.81 22.36 75.41
CA ALA A 561 22.46 21.38 76.28
C ALA A 561 23.95 21.75 76.43
N ASN A 562 24.48 21.74 77.65
CA ASN A 562 25.71 22.46 78.01
C ASN A 562 26.85 21.51 78.41
N TYR A 563 28.01 21.63 77.77
CA TYR A 563 29.25 20.92 78.06
C TYR A 563 30.44 21.88 77.87
N ALA A 564 31.38 21.91 78.83
CA ALA A 564 32.23 23.09 79.06
C ALA A 564 33.75 22.82 79.14
N GLN A 565 34.31 21.98 78.24
CA GLN A 565 35.72 21.55 78.32
C GLN A 565 36.58 21.74 77.06
N CYS A 566 36.10 22.47 76.04
CA CYS A 566 36.86 22.70 74.80
C CYS A 566 37.26 24.18 74.63
N LEU A 567 38.53 24.51 74.91
CA LEU A 567 39.10 25.84 74.66
C LEU A 567 39.38 26.05 73.16
N PRO A 568 39.08 27.23 72.57
CA PRO A 568 39.00 27.42 71.12
C PRO A 568 40.36 27.46 70.38
N ALA A 569 41.49 27.25 71.05
CA ALA A 569 42.82 27.55 70.52
C ALA A 569 43.58 26.35 69.90
N ARG A 570 42.93 25.19 69.68
CA ARG A 570 43.60 23.97 69.15
C ARG A 570 42.82 23.17 68.09
N CYS A 571 41.54 23.45 67.89
CA CYS A 571 40.77 22.86 66.79
C CYS A 571 40.86 23.75 65.54
N HIS A 572 40.71 23.18 64.34
CA HIS A 572 40.63 23.96 63.11
C HIS A 572 39.38 24.86 63.13
N THR A 573 39.38 25.98 62.38
CA THR A 573 38.22 26.89 62.25
C THR A 573 36.98 26.24 61.62
N HIS A 574 37.10 25.00 61.15
CA HIS A 574 36.05 24.18 60.55
C HIS A 574 36.08 22.77 61.18
N SER A 575 36.03 22.74 62.52
CA SER A 575 35.94 21.52 63.30
C SER A 575 35.27 21.75 64.66
N THR A 576 34.47 20.76 65.06
CA THR A 576 33.73 20.72 66.32
C THR A 576 34.43 19.78 67.29
N CYS A 577 34.56 20.20 68.54
CA CYS A 577 35.04 19.35 69.63
C CYS A 577 33.96 18.33 70.03
N ARG A 578 34.30 17.04 70.04
CA ARG A 578 33.42 15.95 70.51
C ARG A 578 34.11 15.20 71.65
N ASP A 579 33.31 14.66 72.57
CA ASP A 579 33.79 13.72 73.58
C ASP A 579 33.68 12.30 73.02
N GLU A 580 34.82 11.62 72.84
CA GLU A 580 34.89 10.21 72.47
C GLU A 580 35.53 9.42 73.62
N ASN A 581 34.69 8.77 74.43
CA ASN A 581 35.07 7.94 75.58
C ASN A 581 35.77 8.69 76.74
N GLY A 582 35.35 9.92 77.04
CA GLY A 582 35.90 10.75 78.11
C GLY A 582 37.12 11.57 77.68
N VAL A 583 37.34 11.72 76.36
CA VAL A 583 38.48 12.44 75.78
C VAL A 583 37.98 13.47 74.76
N PRO A 584 38.19 14.78 74.99
CA PRO A 584 37.78 15.82 74.04
C PRO A 584 38.70 15.82 72.81
N ARG A 585 38.11 15.57 71.63
CA ARG A 585 38.78 15.46 70.34
C ARG A 585 38.15 16.41 69.33
N CYS A 586 38.98 17.16 68.59
CA CYS A 586 38.51 17.93 67.44
C CYS A 586 38.12 16.99 66.29
N VAL A 587 36.95 17.20 65.68
CA VAL A 587 36.44 16.45 64.52
C VAL A 587 36.00 17.46 63.46
N CYS A 588 36.42 17.31 62.20
CA CYS A 588 36.07 18.27 61.14
C CYS A 588 34.55 18.43 60.98
N ASP A 589 34.10 19.66 60.68
CA ASP A 589 32.69 19.96 60.50
C ASP A 589 32.12 19.33 59.22
N ASP A 590 30.81 19.13 59.15
CA ASP A 590 30.15 18.54 57.98
C ASP A 590 30.45 19.35 56.70
N GLY A 591 31.06 18.68 55.72
CA GLY A 591 31.59 19.29 54.48
C GLY A 591 33.12 19.46 54.46
N TYR A 592 33.81 19.20 55.58
CA TYR A 592 35.26 19.22 55.69
C TYR A 592 35.82 17.83 56.06
N THR A 593 37.10 17.60 55.73
CA THR A 593 37.82 16.36 56.02
C THR A 593 39.25 16.64 56.45
N GLY A 594 39.80 15.79 57.32
CA GLY A 594 41.09 15.98 57.96
C GLY A 594 41.13 15.35 59.35
N ASN A 595 42.04 15.84 60.20
CA ASN A 595 42.33 15.25 61.51
C ASN A 595 41.73 16.04 62.70
N GLY A 596 40.92 17.08 62.41
CA GLY A 596 40.31 17.96 63.42
C GLY A 596 41.18 19.17 63.82
N THR A 597 42.50 19.09 63.72
CA THR A 597 43.38 20.27 63.91
C THR A 597 43.71 20.95 62.57
N TYR A 598 43.58 20.22 61.47
CA TYR A 598 43.62 20.69 60.09
C TYR A 598 42.46 20.04 59.32
N CYS A 599 41.58 20.87 58.73
CA CYS A 599 40.38 20.41 58.04
C CYS A 599 40.22 21.14 56.70
N ARG A 600 40.44 20.42 55.59
CA ARG A 600 40.24 20.92 54.22
C ARG A 600 38.81 20.67 53.75
N VAL A 601 38.30 21.48 52.84
CA VAL A 601 36.97 21.24 52.24
C VAL A 601 36.97 19.92 51.44
N ILE A 602 35.93 19.10 51.62
CA ILE A 602 35.67 17.93 50.75
C ILE A 602 35.34 18.47 49.36
N HIS A 603 35.87 17.91 48.27
CA HIS A 603 35.41 18.33 46.95
C HIS A 603 33.98 17.82 46.76
N PRO A 604 32.97 18.67 46.50
CA PRO A 604 31.57 18.25 46.60
C PRO A 604 31.24 17.03 45.73
N CYS A 605 31.87 16.91 44.56
CA CYS A 605 31.71 15.79 43.64
C CYS A 605 32.33 14.45 44.11
N GLU A 606 33.21 14.42 45.12
CA GLU A 606 33.87 13.18 45.61
C GLU A 606 32.89 12.20 46.27
N LYS A 607 31.68 12.65 46.65
CA LYS A 607 30.66 11.82 47.32
C LYS A 607 29.32 11.94 46.58
N ASN A 608 28.82 10.81 46.08
CA ASN A 608 27.52 10.71 45.38
C ASN A 608 27.35 11.76 44.25
N ASN A 609 28.39 11.95 43.43
CA ASN A 609 28.45 12.97 42.35
C ASN A 609 28.02 14.39 42.81
N GLY A 610 28.22 14.75 44.08
CA GLY A 610 27.78 16.04 44.64
C GLY A 610 26.26 16.24 44.70
N GLY A 611 25.47 15.18 44.52
CA GLY A 611 24.01 15.25 44.35
C GLY A 611 23.57 15.56 42.92
N CYS A 612 24.49 15.59 41.96
CA CYS A 612 24.15 15.71 40.53
C CYS A 612 23.64 14.37 39.98
N HIS A 613 22.82 14.45 38.92
CA HIS A 613 22.28 13.27 38.22
C HIS A 613 23.40 12.39 37.64
N ASP A 614 23.14 11.10 37.42
CA ASP A 614 24.11 10.20 36.76
C ASP A 614 24.44 10.66 35.32
N ASN A 615 23.49 11.35 34.68
CA ASN A 615 23.66 12.02 33.39
C ASN A 615 24.02 13.51 33.53
N ALA A 616 24.79 13.89 34.54
CA ALA A 616 25.31 15.24 34.75
C ALA A 616 26.76 15.28 35.20
N ILE A 617 27.50 16.26 34.69
CA ILE A 617 28.84 16.62 35.14
C ILE A 617 28.72 17.43 36.43
N CYS A 618 29.29 16.93 37.52
CA CYS A 618 29.51 17.72 38.74
C CYS A 618 30.81 18.53 38.62
N SER A 619 30.75 19.80 39.01
CA SER A 619 31.90 20.70 39.12
C SER A 619 31.85 21.50 40.43
N ARG A 620 33.00 21.98 40.93
CA ARG A 620 33.05 22.83 42.13
C ARG A 620 32.64 24.27 41.80
N ASN A 621 31.71 24.83 42.57
CA ASN A 621 31.38 26.25 42.47
C ASN A 621 32.59 27.12 42.89
N LEU A 622 33.04 28.03 42.01
CA LEU A 622 34.20 28.89 42.25
C LEU A 622 33.99 29.95 43.34
N VAL A 623 32.73 30.30 43.64
CA VAL A 623 32.36 31.32 44.66
C VAL A 623 31.97 30.68 46.00
N LYS A 624 31.47 29.44 45.98
CA LYS A 624 31.07 28.67 47.17
C LYS A 624 31.65 27.25 47.12
N PRO A 625 32.92 27.02 47.52
CA PRO A 625 33.65 25.76 47.30
C PRO A 625 33.00 24.46 47.81
N PHE A 626 32.04 24.59 48.73
CA PHE A 626 31.23 23.53 49.33
C PHE A 626 30.09 23.01 48.43
N LEU A 627 29.75 23.75 47.38
CA LEU A 627 28.53 23.55 46.59
C LEU A 627 28.88 22.94 45.22
N ALA A 628 28.18 21.85 44.87
CA ALA A 628 28.22 21.28 43.53
C ALA A 628 27.50 22.21 42.54
N VAL A 629 28.10 22.40 41.36
CA VAL A 629 27.41 22.90 40.16
C VAL A 629 27.25 21.71 39.22
N CYS A 630 26.00 21.37 38.96
CA CYS A 630 25.61 20.24 38.13
C CYS A 630 25.21 20.73 36.73
N THR A 631 25.74 20.10 35.69
CA THR A 631 25.39 20.43 34.29
C THR A 631 25.04 19.14 33.54
N CYS A 632 23.85 19.06 32.94
CA CYS A 632 23.42 17.86 32.22
C CYS A 632 24.35 17.53 31.04
N ASN A 633 24.55 16.23 30.80
CA ASN A 633 25.32 15.71 29.66
C ASN A 633 24.65 16.07 28.33
N GLN A 634 25.44 16.13 27.25
CA GLN A 634 24.91 16.39 25.91
C GLN A 634 23.82 15.38 25.54
N GLY A 635 22.66 15.89 25.10
CA GLY A 635 21.46 15.08 24.83
C GLY A 635 20.49 14.96 26.01
N TYR A 636 20.80 15.55 27.17
CA TYR A 636 19.92 15.68 28.33
C TYR A 636 19.64 17.15 28.67
N SER A 637 18.54 17.41 29.36
CA SER A 637 18.12 18.74 29.83
C SER A 637 17.58 18.65 31.27
N GLY A 638 17.60 19.76 31.99
CA GLY A 638 17.18 19.84 33.39
C GLY A 638 18.07 20.78 34.22
N ASP A 639 18.02 20.65 35.54
CA ASP A 639 18.75 21.49 36.50
C ASP A 639 20.12 20.92 36.92
N GLY A 640 20.51 19.78 36.35
CA GLY A 640 21.75 19.07 36.68
C GLY A 640 21.62 18.08 37.86
N GLN A 641 20.68 18.27 38.78
CA GLN A 641 20.36 17.25 39.80
C GLN A 641 19.33 16.25 39.25
N TYR A 642 18.46 16.70 38.35
CA TYR A 642 17.58 15.89 37.54
C TYR A 642 17.80 16.21 36.07
N CYS A 643 18.28 15.24 35.29
CA CYS A 643 18.54 15.39 33.85
C CYS A 643 17.74 14.37 33.06
N TYR A 644 16.68 14.83 32.39
CA TYR A 644 15.86 14.02 31.51
C TYR A 644 16.38 14.06 30.08
N GLU A 645 16.16 12.99 29.32
CA GLU A 645 16.60 12.89 27.93
C GLU A 645 15.86 13.90 27.04
N ILE A 646 16.60 14.64 26.22
CA ILE A 646 16.02 15.49 25.17
C ILE A 646 15.46 14.57 24.09
N ASP A 647 14.13 14.51 24.00
CA ASP A 647 13.44 13.93 22.85
C ASP A 647 13.34 14.96 21.72
N LEU A 648 14.19 14.80 20.70
CA LEU A 648 14.16 15.67 19.53
C LEU A 648 12.88 15.53 18.69
N CYS A 649 12.11 14.45 18.82
CA CYS A 649 10.83 14.32 18.11
C CYS A 649 9.76 15.29 18.62
N GLN A 650 9.89 15.80 19.84
CA GLN A 650 8.99 16.85 20.38
C GLN A 650 9.21 18.22 19.74
N VAL A 651 10.32 18.43 19.01
CA VAL A 651 10.66 19.70 18.36
C VAL A 651 10.69 19.49 16.85
N ASP A 652 9.74 20.12 16.14
CA ASP A 652 9.68 20.12 14.66
C ASP A 652 9.70 18.71 14.01
N ASN A 653 9.01 17.73 14.63
CA ASN A 653 9.08 16.31 14.22
C ASN A 653 10.53 15.79 14.10
N GLY A 654 11.47 16.32 14.88
CA GLY A 654 12.90 16.03 14.77
C GLY A 654 13.55 16.47 13.44
N GLY A 655 12.90 17.32 12.64
CA GLY A 655 13.29 17.60 11.25
C GLY A 655 13.01 16.44 10.29
N CYS A 656 12.14 15.50 10.66
CA CYS A 656 11.68 14.43 9.77
C CYS A 656 10.57 14.95 8.83
N HIS A 657 10.55 14.47 7.59
CA HIS A 657 9.59 14.82 6.54
C HIS A 657 8.13 14.73 7.01
N ALA A 658 7.22 15.54 6.45
CA ALA A 658 5.83 15.60 6.88
C ALA A 658 5.08 14.24 6.81
N ASN A 659 5.46 13.37 5.86
CA ASN A 659 4.95 11.99 5.74
C ASN A 659 5.84 10.94 6.45
N ALA A 660 6.70 11.35 7.38
CA ALA A 660 7.52 10.48 8.22
C ALA A 660 7.12 10.54 9.70
N LEU A 661 7.37 9.43 10.39
CA LEU A 661 7.33 9.28 11.84
C LEU A 661 8.74 9.49 12.38
N CYS A 662 8.91 10.48 13.26
CA CYS A 662 10.11 10.60 14.08
C CYS A 662 10.10 9.54 15.18
N LEU A 663 11.21 8.82 15.32
CA LEU A 663 11.47 7.91 16.43
C LEU A 663 12.65 8.43 17.26
N LYS A 664 12.44 8.57 18.57
CA LYS A 664 13.53 8.84 19.51
C LYS A 664 14.46 7.62 19.57
N THR A 665 15.73 7.80 19.20
CA THR A 665 16.76 6.74 19.20
C THR A 665 17.76 6.86 20.34
N GLY A 666 17.63 7.90 21.18
CA GLY A 666 18.40 8.08 22.40
C GLY A 666 18.32 9.53 22.92
N PRO A 667 19.11 9.87 23.95
CA PRO A 667 19.23 11.24 24.46
C PRO A 667 19.75 12.17 23.36
N GLY A 668 18.97 13.18 22.97
CA GLY A 668 19.32 14.10 21.89
C GLY A 668 19.46 13.42 20.52
N LYS A 669 18.83 12.25 20.29
CA LYS A 669 18.95 11.48 19.04
C LYS A 669 17.58 11.01 18.53
N ARG A 670 17.40 11.10 17.21
CA ARG A 670 16.22 10.63 16.49
C ARG A 670 16.58 9.90 15.21
N SER A 671 15.64 9.14 14.68
CA SER A 671 15.64 8.61 13.32
C SER A 671 14.27 8.80 12.68
N CYS A 672 14.21 8.92 11.36
CA CYS A 672 13.01 9.25 10.61
C CYS A 672 12.61 8.06 9.72
N HIS A 673 11.34 7.66 9.75
CA HIS A 673 10.84 6.53 8.96
C HIS A 673 9.54 6.94 8.27
N CYS A 674 9.36 6.61 6.99
CA CYS A 674 8.12 6.94 6.29
C CYS A 674 6.90 6.28 6.94
N LYS A 675 5.79 7.01 7.01
CA LYS A 675 4.50 6.51 7.51
C LYS A 675 4.02 5.36 6.60
N ALA A 676 3.25 4.42 7.16
CA ALA A 676 2.75 3.27 6.40
C ALA A 676 2.08 3.71 5.08
N GLY A 677 2.49 3.08 3.98
CA GLY A 677 2.07 3.45 2.62
C GLY A 677 2.92 4.51 1.92
N TYR A 678 3.99 4.99 2.54
CA TYR A 678 4.98 5.89 1.93
C TYR A 678 6.38 5.29 1.97
N THR A 679 7.23 5.64 1.01
CA THR A 679 8.64 5.22 0.89
C THR A 679 9.55 6.42 0.63
N GLY A 680 10.81 6.34 1.08
CA GLY A 680 11.79 7.43 1.00
C GLY A 680 12.80 7.39 2.16
N ASP A 681 13.53 8.49 2.37
CA ASP A 681 14.61 8.62 3.37
C ASP A 681 14.10 8.99 4.79
N GLY A 682 12.82 9.36 4.93
CA GLY A 682 12.23 9.85 6.18
C GLY A 682 12.56 11.32 6.53
N LEU A 683 13.60 11.90 5.95
CA LEU A 683 14.12 13.24 6.28
C LEU A 683 13.66 14.28 5.26
N THR A 684 13.94 14.06 3.98
CA THR A 684 13.63 14.97 2.88
C THR A 684 12.51 14.45 1.96
N SER A 685 12.28 13.14 1.96
CA SER A 685 11.40 12.43 1.05
C SER A 685 10.64 11.32 1.78
N CYS A 686 9.30 11.39 1.69
CA CYS A 686 8.43 10.21 1.78
C CYS A 686 7.29 10.38 0.77
N THR A 687 7.44 9.74 -0.39
CA THR A 687 6.44 9.70 -1.46
C THR A 687 5.45 8.57 -1.24
N ALA A 688 4.21 8.72 -1.69
CA ALA A 688 3.22 7.64 -1.61
C ALA A 688 3.67 6.44 -2.46
N PHE A 689 3.63 5.24 -1.89
CA PHE A 689 3.94 4.01 -2.60
C PHE A 689 2.66 3.43 -3.20
N ASN A 690 2.55 3.46 -4.53
CA ASN A 690 1.47 2.81 -5.27
C ASN A 690 1.74 1.30 -5.34
N PRO A 691 0.91 0.43 -4.73
CA PRO A 691 1.16 -1.01 -4.72
C PRO A 691 1.05 -1.64 -6.11
N CYS A 692 0.21 -1.10 -7.00
CA CYS A 692 -0.09 -1.69 -8.30
C CYS A 692 1.12 -1.71 -9.25
N VAL A 693 2.14 -0.88 -9.00
CA VAL A 693 3.41 -0.85 -9.76
C VAL A 693 4.28 -2.10 -9.49
N PHE A 694 4.04 -2.81 -8.39
CA PHE A 694 4.84 -3.96 -7.94
C PHE A 694 3.97 -5.23 -7.91
N ASP A 695 4.26 -6.25 -8.74
CA ASP A 695 3.52 -7.53 -8.76
C ASP A 695 2.00 -7.38 -9.00
N ASN A 696 1.56 -6.35 -9.74
CA ASN A 696 0.14 -5.93 -9.82
C ASN A 696 -0.49 -5.72 -8.42
N GLY A 697 0.32 -5.31 -7.45
CA GLY A 697 0.02 -5.25 -6.01
C GLY A 697 -0.11 -6.59 -5.29
N GLY A 698 0.02 -7.73 -5.97
CA GLY A 698 -0.51 -9.02 -5.53
C GLY A 698 -2.02 -9.15 -5.79
N CYS A 699 -2.54 -8.49 -6.83
CA CYS A 699 -3.79 -8.87 -7.48
C CYS A 699 -3.52 -9.99 -8.51
N SER A 700 -4.55 -10.69 -8.95
CA SER A 700 -4.43 -11.69 -10.03
C SER A 700 -3.82 -11.07 -11.29
N LEU A 701 -3.09 -11.85 -12.09
CA LEU A 701 -2.71 -11.48 -13.47
C LEU A 701 -3.93 -11.19 -14.37
N ARG A 702 -5.13 -11.60 -13.95
CA ARG A 702 -6.43 -11.35 -14.60
C ARG A 702 -7.25 -10.26 -13.91
N ALA A 703 -6.64 -9.46 -13.05
CA ALA A 703 -7.27 -8.34 -12.36
C ALA A 703 -6.59 -7.02 -12.69
N ARG A 704 -7.38 -5.95 -12.76
CA ARG A 704 -6.87 -4.58 -12.67
C ARG A 704 -6.68 -4.22 -11.20
N CYS A 705 -5.46 -3.83 -10.85
CA CYS A 705 -5.18 -3.14 -9.60
C CYS A 705 -5.47 -1.63 -9.77
N GLU A 706 -6.20 -1.06 -8.81
CA GLU A 706 -6.51 0.38 -8.72
C GLU A 706 -5.90 0.91 -7.41
N GLU A 707 -5.05 1.94 -7.47
CA GLU A 707 -4.56 2.62 -6.25
C GLU A 707 -5.71 3.37 -5.58
N THR A 708 -5.94 3.10 -4.30
CA THR A 708 -7.00 3.76 -3.51
C THR A 708 -6.44 4.71 -2.44
N GLY A 709 -5.12 4.77 -2.30
CA GLY A 709 -4.39 5.62 -1.38
C GLY A 709 -2.95 5.12 -1.15
N PRO A 710 -2.13 5.85 -0.38
CA PRO A 710 -0.74 5.47 -0.11
C PRO A 710 -0.65 4.05 0.48
N GLY A 711 0.05 3.14 -0.20
CA GLY A 711 0.16 1.73 0.17
C GLY A 711 -1.13 0.90 0.02
N GLN A 712 -2.23 1.49 -0.45
CA GLN A 712 -3.55 0.87 -0.54
C GLN A 712 -3.99 0.65 -1.98
N ARG A 713 -4.67 -0.47 -2.19
CA ARG A 713 -5.15 -0.88 -3.50
C ARG A 713 -6.47 -1.62 -3.42
N LYS A 714 -7.21 -1.57 -4.52
CA LYS A 714 -8.35 -2.42 -4.81
C LYS A 714 -8.00 -3.32 -6.00
N CYS A 715 -8.25 -4.62 -5.87
CA CYS A 715 -8.21 -5.53 -7.02
C CYS A 715 -9.61 -5.63 -7.62
N THR A 716 -9.70 -5.77 -8.94
CA THR A 716 -10.95 -6.02 -9.64
C THR A 716 -10.68 -6.96 -10.82
N CYS A 717 -11.29 -8.14 -10.86
CA CYS A 717 -11.13 -9.04 -12.00
C CYS A 717 -11.55 -8.33 -13.30
N ALA A 718 -10.74 -8.46 -14.35
CA ALA A 718 -11.07 -7.95 -15.67
C ALA A 718 -12.17 -8.82 -16.29
N ALA A 719 -13.19 -8.22 -16.91
CA ALA A 719 -14.22 -8.99 -17.59
C ALA A 719 -13.61 -9.88 -18.70
N PRO A 720 -14.00 -11.16 -18.84
CA PRO A 720 -15.14 -11.81 -18.18
C PRO A 720 -14.84 -12.48 -16.83
N TYR A 721 -13.60 -12.44 -16.32
CA TYR A 721 -13.18 -13.15 -15.11
C TYR A 721 -13.90 -12.67 -13.84
N VAL A 722 -14.13 -13.57 -12.88
CA VAL A 722 -14.80 -13.27 -11.60
C VAL A 722 -14.03 -13.80 -10.39
N GLY A 723 -14.22 -13.15 -9.24
CA GLY A 723 -13.56 -13.48 -7.98
C GLY A 723 -13.40 -12.25 -7.09
N ASP A 724 -12.47 -12.32 -6.13
CA ASP A 724 -12.14 -11.22 -5.20
C ASP A 724 -11.07 -10.24 -5.76
N GLY A 725 -10.54 -10.53 -6.96
CA GLY A 725 -9.49 -9.75 -7.60
C GLY A 725 -8.06 -10.20 -7.25
N VAL A 726 -7.87 -10.98 -6.19
CA VAL A 726 -6.62 -11.71 -5.91
C VAL A 726 -6.67 -13.07 -6.60
N THR A 727 -7.81 -13.75 -6.48
CA THR A 727 -8.22 -14.90 -7.28
C THR A 727 -9.21 -14.43 -8.36
N CYS A 728 -8.97 -14.80 -9.61
CA CYS A 728 -9.86 -14.48 -10.75
C CYS A 728 -10.00 -15.70 -11.67
N ASN A 729 -11.18 -16.31 -11.64
CA ASN A 729 -11.53 -17.52 -12.36
C ASN A 729 -12.20 -17.17 -13.69
N GLY A 730 -11.94 -17.99 -14.72
CA GLY A 730 -12.61 -17.93 -16.01
C GLY A 730 -13.98 -18.61 -15.97
N ASP A 731 -14.38 -19.20 -17.09
CA ASP A 731 -15.58 -20.03 -17.15
C ASP A 731 -15.40 -21.37 -16.42
N SER A 732 -16.51 -22.09 -16.20
CA SER A 732 -16.51 -23.38 -15.51
C SER A 732 -15.63 -24.46 -16.17
N ILE A 733 -15.42 -24.43 -17.49
CA ILE A 733 -14.51 -25.39 -18.15
C ILE A 733 -13.07 -25.04 -17.82
N GLU A 734 -12.70 -23.75 -17.80
CA GLU A 734 -11.38 -23.33 -17.36
C GLU A 734 -11.12 -23.74 -15.90
N VAL A 735 -12.10 -23.55 -15.01
CA VAL A 735 -12.04 -24.01 -13.62
C VAL A 735 -11.79 -25.52 -13.52
N LEU A 736 -12.55 -26.34 -14.26
CA LEU A 736 -12.38 -27.81 -14.28
C LEU A 736 -11.01 -28.26 -14.81
N LEU A 737 -10.41 -27.50 -15.73
CA LEU A 737 -9.08 -27.79 -16.28
C LEU A 737 -7.94 -27.34 -15.34
N THR A 738 -8.18 -26.35 -14.48
CA THR A 738 -7.18 -25.90 -13.48
C THR A 738 -7.11 -26.77 -12.22
N ASP A 739 -8.15 -27.55 -11.90
CA ASP A 739 -8.11 -28.53 -10.81
C ASP A 739 -7.71 -29.92 -11.33
N PRO A 740 -6.54 -30.46 -10.95
CA PRO A 740 -6.06 -31.75 -11.45
C PRO A 740 -6.93 -32.94 -11.03
N GLU A 741 -7.82 -32.79 -10.04
CA GLU A 741 -8.79 -33.82 -9.67
C GLU A 741 -10.12 -33.73 -10.44
N LEU A 742 -10.32 -32.72 -11.30
CA LEU A 742 -11.54 -32.51 -12.10
C LEU A 742 -11.31 -32.60 -13.62
N SER A 743 -10.07 -32.78 -14.07
CA SER A 743 -9.69 -32.92 -15.48
C SER A 743 -10.54 -33.94 -16.27
N LYS A 744 -10.81 -35.12 -15.69
CA LYS A 744 -11.64 -36.17 -16.31
C LYS A 744 -13.10 -35.72 -16.47
N ALA A 745 -13.59 -34.81 -15.63
CA ALA A 745 -14.91 -34.22 -15.82
C ALA A 745 -14.92 -33.31 -17.06
N ALA A 746 -13.91 -32.45 -17.24
CA ALA A 746 -13.77 -31.61 -18.44
C ALA A 746 -13.65 -32.44 -19.73
N ASP A 747 -12.84 -33.50 -19.72
CA ASP A 747 -12.70 -34.42 -20.85
C ASP A 747 -14.02 -35.09 -21.21
N LEU A 748 -14.78 -35.58 -20.22
CA LEU A 748 -16.07 -36.22 -20.45
C LEU A 748 -17.15 -35.24 -20.92
N LEU A 749 -17.14 -33.97 -20.47
CA LEU A 749 -18.02 -32.94 -21.01
C LEU A 749 -17.77 -32.73 -22.51
N LYS A 750 -16.51 -32.53 -22.88
CA LYS A 750 -16.08 -32.32 -24.27
C LYS A 750 -16.35 -33.54 -25.15
N ALA A 751 -16.11 -34.75 -24.65
CA ALA A 751 -16.37 -36.00 -25.36
C ALA A 751 -17.86 -36.31 -25.61
N ASN A 752 -18.79 -35.60 -24.93
CA ASN A 752 -20.23 -35.70 -25.15
C ASN A 752 -20.84 -34.41 -25.76
N GLY A 753 -20.01 -33.43 -26.15
CA GLY A 753 -20.48 -32.15 -26.73
C GLY A 753 -21.23 -31.25 -25.74
N LEU A 754 -20.95 -31.39 -24.44
CA LEU A 754 -21.60 -30.63 -23.37
C LEU A 754 -20.82 -29.38 -22.94
N ASP A 755 -19.59 -29.19 -23.42
CA ASP A 755 -18.79 -28.00 -23.12
C ASP A 755 -19.36 -26.72 -23.76
N ASP A 756 -20.09 -26.83 -24.87
CA ASP A 756 -20.82 -25.69 -25.48
C ASP A 756 -21.96 -25.15 -24.60
N LEU A 757 -22.51 -25.95 -23.67
CA LEU A 757 -23.52 -25.47 -22.72
C LEU A 757 -22.94 -24.44 -21.74
N PHE A 758 -21.66 -24.55 -21.41
CA PHE A 758 -20.95 -23.59 -20.57
C PHE A 758 -20.59 -22.31 -21.34
N LYS A 759 -20.34 -22.41 -22.65
CA LYS A 759 -20.07 -21.24 -23.51
C LYS A 759 -21.32 -20.41 -23.82
N THR A 760 -22.51 -21.01 -23.68
CA THR A 760 -23.80 -20.40 -24.05
C THR A 760 -24.70 -20.03 -22.85
N SER A 761 -24.53 -20.65 -21.69
CA SER A 761 -25.27 -20.29 -20.46
C SER A 761 -24.56 -19.21 -19.65
N THR A 762 -25.33 -18.27 -19.08
CA THR A 762 -24.83 -17.21 -18.18
C THR A 762 -24.90 -17.59 -16.69
N SER A 763 -25.47 -18.75 -16.35
CA SER A 763 -25.58 -19.22 -14.96
C SER A 763 -25.78 -20.75 -14.92
N LEU A 764 -24.73 -21.52 -15.22
CA LEU A 764 -24.71 -22.98 -15.17
C LEU A 764 -23.90 -23.46 -13.95
N THR A 765 -24.60 -24.09 -13.00
CA THR A 765 -23.98 -24.79 -11.88
C THR A 765 -23.64 -26.23 -12.29
N PHE A 766 -22.41 -26.67 -12.03
CA PHE A 766 -21.99 -28.05 -12.25
C PHE A 766 -21.43 -28.68 -10.98
N ALA A 767 -22.06 -29.77 -10.54
CA ALA A 767 -21.65 -30.55 -9.37
C ALA A 767 -20.60 -31.59 -9.80
N ALA A 768 -19.41 -31.10 -10.13
CA ALA A 768 -18.34 -31.85 -10.80
C ALA A 768 -17.75 -33.00 -9.93
N PRO A 769 -17.92 -34.27 -10.32
CA PRO A 769 -17.30 -35.39 -9.61
C PRO A 769 -15.79 -35.44 -9.85
N THR A 770 -15.03 -35.74 -8.81
CA THR A 770 -13.58 -35.98 -8.93
C THR A 770 -13.26 -37.16 -9.84
N ASN A 771 -12.07 -37.16 -10.45
CA ASN A 771 -11.55 -38.25 -11.29
C ASN A 771 -11.75 -39.64 -10.61
N LYS A 772 -11.42 -39.70 -9.31
CA LYS A 772 -11.57 -40.87 -8.43
C LYS A 772 -13.03 -41.28 -8.14
N ALA A 773 -13.99 -40.36 -8.26
CA ALA A 773 -15.41 -40.71 -8.25
C ALA A 773 -15.78 -41.41 -9.57
N PHE A 774 -15.41 -40.84 -10.72
CA PHE A 774 -15.61 -41.47 -12.03
C PHE A 774 -14.91 -42.82 -12.18
N ASP A 775 -13.76 -43.04 -11.54
CA ASP A 775 -13.06 -44.34 -11.58
C ASP A 775 -13.84 -45.49 -10.90
N LYS A 776 -14.77 -45.18 -9.98
CA LYS A 776 -15.64 -46.19 -9.37
C LYS A 776 -16.69 -46.75 -10.33
N LEU A 777 -16.95 -46.11 -11.48
CA LEU A 777 -17.86 -46.59 -12.54
C LEU A 777 -17.22 -47.70 -13.40
N THR A 778 -16.77 -48.77 -12.74
CA THR A 778 -16.09 -49.92 -13.36
C THR A 778 -17.01 -50.68 -14.34
N PRO A 779 -16.46 -51.42 -15.32
CA PRO A 779 -17.27 -52.18 -16.28
C PRO A 779 -18.20 -53.23 -15.64
N GLN A 780 -17.85 -53.78 -14.47
CA GLN A 780 -18.69 -54.76 -13.77
C GLN A 780 -19.97 -54.11 -13.20
N THR A 781 -19.87 -52.88 -12.67
CA THR A 781 -21.05 -52.09 -12.26
C THR A 781 -21.94 -51.70 -13.45
N ARG A 782 -21.38 -51.43 -14.64
CA ARG A 782 -22.16 -51.12 -15.86
C ARG A 782 -23.06 -52.29 -16.28
N LYS A 783 -22.55 -53.52 -16.22
CA LYS A 783 -23.33 -54.74 -16.53
C LYS A 783 -24.53 -54.96 -15.60
N ARG A 784 -24.50 -54.49 -14.35
CA ARG A 784 -25.65 -54.60 -13.42
C ARG A 784 -26.73 -53.52 -13.63
N ARG A 785 -26.47 -52.49 -14.44
CA ARG A 785 -27.39 -51.34 -14.65
C ARG A 785 -27.91 -51.20 -16.09
N SER A 786 -27.83 -52.27 -16.89
CA SER A 786 -28.32 -52.31 -18.28
C SER A 786 -27.76 -51.21 -19.21
N VAL A 787 -26.51 -50.79 -18.99
CA VAL A 787 -25.88 -49.68 -19.71
C VAL A 787 -25.27 -50.14 -21.03
N SER A 788 -25.88 -49.73 -22.15
CA SER A 788 -25.29 -49.79 -23.49
C SER A 788 -24.54 -48.48 -23.86
N SER A 789 -23.97 -48.45 -25.07
CA SER A 789 -22.99 -47.48 -25.56
C SER A 789 -23.37 -46.00 -25.45
N GLN A 790 -22.41 -45.18 -25.03
CA GLN A 790 -22.34 -43.70 -25.07
C GLN A 790 -23.42 -42.91 -24.32
N ALA A 791 -24.71 -43.16 -24.57
CA ALA A 791 -25.85 -42.36 -24.10
C ALA A 791 -25.98 -42.24 -22.56
N SER A 792 -25.31 -43.11 -21.80
CA SER A 792 -25.31 -43.10 -20.34
C SER A 792 -24.40 -42.05 -19.71
N VAL A 793 -23.28 -41.66 -20.36
CA VAL A 793 -22.34 -40.68 -19.78
C VAL A 793 -22.93 -39.28 -19.87
N ASP A 794 -23.53 -38.94 -21.01
CA ASP A 794 -24.33 -37.73 -21.21
C ASP A 794 -25.43 -37.59 -20.13
N GLN A 795 -26.21 -38.64 -19.87
CA GLN A 795 -27.24 -38.65 -18.82
C GLN A 795 -26.69 -38.35 -17.43
N TYR A 796 -25.58 -39.00 -17.02
CA TYR A 796 -24.94 -38.71 -15.74
C TYR A 796 -24.43 -37.26 -15.69
N LEU A 797 -23.79 -36.77 -16.74
CA LEU A 797 -23.28 -35.38 -16.79
C LEU A 797 -24.43 -34.36 -16.69
N ARG A 798 -25.55 -34.56 -17.39
CA ARG A 798 -26.76 -33.73 -17.29
C ARG A 798 -27.40 -33.77 -15.90
N TYR A 799 -27.36 -34.91 -15.21
CA TYR A 799 -27.88 -35.02 -13.84
C TYR A 799 -27.06 -34.22 -12.82
N HIS A 800 -25.75 -34.04 -13.07
CA HIS A 800 -24.86 -33.20 -12.26
C HIS A 800 -24.90 -31.71 -12.66
N MET A 801 -25.73 -31.31 -13.63
CA MET A 801 -25.88 -29.92 -14.06
C MET A 801 -27.20 -29.31 -13.61
N VAL A 802 -27.14 -28.09 -13.10
CA VAL A 802 -28.30 -27.24 -12.79
C VAL A 802 -28.12 -25.91 -13.50
N SER A 803 -28.93 -25.65 -14.53
CA SER A 803 -28.87 -24.39 -15.29
C SER A 803 -29.85 -23.35 -14.74
N CYS A 804 -29.54 -22.07 -14.99
CA CYS A 804 -30.33 -20.88 -14.66
C CYS A 804 -30.60 -20.62 -13.16
N VAL A 805 -30.06 -21.44 -12.25
CA VAL A 805 -29.97 -21.12 -10.82
C VAL A 805 -28.68 -20.31 -10.60
N ARG A 806 -28.83 -19.04 -10.24
CA ARG A 806 -27.70 -18.22 -9.77
C ARG A 806 -27.49 -18.49 -8.28
N MET A 807 -26.52 -19.34 -7.95
CA MET A 807 -26.14 -19.57 -6.55
C MET A 807 -25.66 -18.26 -5.92
N THR A 808 -26.12 -18.01 -4.69
CA THR A 808 -25.73 -16.86 -3.87
C THR A 808 -25.20 -17.35 -2.52
N ASN A 809 -24.60 -16.47 -1.73
CA ASN A 809 -24.25 -16.82 -0.35
C ASN A 809 -25.48 -17.26 0.47
N GLU A 810 -26.69 -16.81 0.12
CA GLU A 810 -27.92 -17.24 0.78
C GLU A 810 -28.35 -18.65 0.35
N THR A 811 -28.24 -19.03 -0.93
CA THR A 811 -28.53 -20.42 -1.35
C THR A 811 -27.47 -21.39 -0.83
N LEU A 812 -26.21 -20.96 -0.76
CA LEU A 812 -25.13 -21.71 -0.12
C LEU A 812 -25.37 -21.88 1.40
N GLN A 813 -25.96 -20.89 2.08
CA GLN A 813 -26.27 -21.00 3.52
C GLN A 813 -27.53 -21.81 3.83
N ARG A 814 -28.59 -21.67 3.01
CA ARG A 814 -29.90 -22.31 3.27
C ARG A 814 -30.09 -23.68 2.62
N GLY A 815 -29.32 -24.00 1.58
CA GLY A 815 -29.61 -25.13 0.69
C GLY A 815 -30.80 -24.83 -0.24
N GLY A 816 -31.25 -25.86 -0.96
CA GLY A 816 -32.39 -25.76 -1.88
C GLY A 816 -32.60 -27.00 -2.75
N GLU A 817 -33.79 -27.13 -3.33
CA GLU A 817 -34.12 -28.13 -4.35
C GLU A 817 -33.87 -27.57 -5.76
N PHE A 818 -33.24 -28.35 -6.62
CA PHE A 818 -32.83 -27.93 -7.95
C PHE A 818 -33.11 -28.99 -9.02
N THR A 819 -33.86 -28.61 -10.06
CA THR A 819 -34.08 -29.44 -11.25
C THR A 819 -32.77 -29.63 -12.02
N SER A 820 -32.34 -30.87 -12.23
CA SER A 820 -31.18 -31.16 -13.07
C SER A 820 -31.49 -30.99 -14.57
N LEU A 821 -30.46 -30.88 -15.42
CA LEU A 821 -30.63 -30.91 -16.89
C LEU A 821 -31.07 -32.28 -17.45
N LEU A 822 -31.20 -33.31 -16.61
CA LEU A 822 -31.85 -34.58 -16.97
C LEU A 822 -33.36 -34.57 -16.66
N GLY A 823 -33.84 -33.65 -15.83
CA GLY A 823 -35.24 -33.52 -15.43
C GLY A 823 -35.53 -33.79 -13.94
N PRO A 824 -35.04 -34.89 -13.33
CA PRO A 824 -35.29 -35.14 -11.90
C PRO A 824 -34.52 -34.16 -10.98
N PRO A 825 -35.02 -33.91 -9.76
CA PRO A 825 -34.40 -32.99 -8.82
C PRO A 825 -33.16 -33.57 -8.12
N ILE A 826 -32.30 -32.66 -7.68
CA ILE A 826 -31.22 -32.86 -6.69
C ILE A 826 -31.34 -31.76 -5.61
N TRP A 827 -30.96 -32.07 -4.37
CA TRP A 827 -31.02 -31.10 -3.26
C TRP A 827 -29.61 -30.72 -2.81
N LEU A 828 -29.34 -29.42 -2.67
CA LEU A 828 -28.17 -28.93 -1.94
C LEU A 828 -28.54 -28.76 -0.47
N ILE A 829 -27.75 -29.35 0.43
CA ILE A 829 -27.98 -29.29 1.87
C ILE A 829 -26.72 -28.75 2.55
N ASN A 830 -26.91 -27.82 3.48
CA ASN A 830 -25.86 -27.27 4.34
C ASN A 830 -26.17 -27.61 5.80
N ASN A 831 -25.22 -28.24 6.51
CA ASN A 831 -25.37 -28.59 7.93
C ASN A 831 -24.68 -27.61 8.90
N GLY A 832 -24.25 -26.44 8.40
CA GLY A 832 -23.49 -25.42 9.15
C GLY A 832 -21.97 -25.64 9.15
N SER A 833 -21.48 -26.80 8.70
CA SER A 833 -20.04 -27.11 8.63
C SER A 833 -19.59 -27.72 7.31
N GLN A 834 -20.50 -28.38 6.58
CA GLN A 834 -20.25 -29.06 5.30
C GLN A 834 -21.46 -28.89 4.38
N LEU A 835 -21.16 -28.85 3.07
CA LEU A 835 -22.12 -28.84 1.98
C LEU A 835 -22.16 -30.21 1.32
N TYR A 836 -23.35 -30.70 0.96
CA TYR A 836 -23.51 -31.91 0.17
C TYR A 836 -24.71 -31.79 -0.76
N PHE A 837 -24.61 -32.41 -1.93
CA PHE A 837 -25.78 -32.68 -2.76
C PHE A 837 -26.41 -34.01 -2.35
N MET A 838 -27.70 -34.16 -2.65
CA MET A 838 -28.47 -35.39 -2.47
C MET A 838 -29.25 -35.70 -3.75
N ASP A 839 -29.28 -36.96 -4.17
CA ASP A 839 -30.03 -37.42 -5.34
C ASP A 839 -31.44 -37.90 -5.01
N SER A 840 -32.23 -38.23 -6.04
CA SER A 840 -33.62 -38.69 -5.92
C SER A 840 -33.81 -40.04 -5.20
N TRP A 841 -32.74 -40.67 -4.71
CA TRP A 841 -32.74 -41.87 -3.88
C TRP A 841 -32.19 -41.62 -2.46
N ASN A 842 -31.95 -40.36 -2.09
CA ASN A 842 -31.30 -39.94 -0.85
C ASN A 842 -29.81 -40.35 -0.73
N ASN A 843 -29.13 -40.73 -1.82
CA ASN A 843 -27.67 -40.86 -1.76
C ASN A 843 -27.06 -39.45 -1.67
N THR A 844 -25.98 -39.29 -0.90
CA THR A 844 -25.34 -37.98 -0.70
C THR A 844 -23.94 -37.90 -1.33
N ALA A 845 -23.64 -36.74 -1.90
CA ALA A 845 -22.34 -36.40 -2.47
C ALA A 845 -21.73 -35.18 -1.78
N LEU A 846 -20.71 -35.43 -0.97
CA LEU A 846 -19.99 -34.40 -0.22
C LEU A 846 -19.27 -33.43 -1.16
N VAL A 847 -19.55 -32.13 -1.02
CA VAL A 847 -18.81 -31.04 -1.64
C VAL A 847 -17.51 -30.83 -0.86
N THR A 848 -16.36 -30.93 -1.51
CA THR A 848 -15.06 -30.67 -0.89
C THR A 848 -14.52 -29.26 -1.16
N GLN A 849 -14.94 -28.64 -2.27
CA GLN A 849 -14.56 -27.29 -2.66
C GLN A 849 -15.63 -26.67 -3.56
N VAL A 850 -15.79 -25.34 -3.50
CA VAL A 850 -16.69 -24.56 -4.37
C VAL A 850 -15.87 -23.50 -5.08
N TYR A 851 -16.05 -23.39 -6.39
CA TYR A 851 -15.43 -22.38 -7.24
C TYR A 851 -16.54 -21.52 -7.87
N ALA A 852 -16.41 -20.20 -7.79
CA ALA A 852 -17.16 -19.30 -8.66
C ALA A 852 -16.51 -19.26 -10.05
N SER A 853 -17.31 -19.13 -11.11
CA SER A 853 -16.86 -18.97 -12.50
C SER A 853 -17.67 -17.88 -13.20
N SER A 854 -17.14 -17.34 -14.30
CA SER A 854 -17.74 -16.23 -15.05
C SER A 854 -19.17 -16.49 -15.53
N ASN A 855 -19.53 -17.77 -15.65
CA ASN A 855 -20.79 -18.30 -16.14
C ASN A 855 -21.53 -19.17 -15.11
N GLY A 856 -21.12 -19.21 -13.83
CA GLY A 856 -21.80 -20.00 -12.81
C GLY A 856 -20.93 -20.42 -11.62
N TYR A 857 -21.04 -21.69 -11.24
CA TYR A 857 -20.32 -22.29 -10.12
C TYR A 857 -19.95 -23.75 -10.39
N VAL A 858 -18.79 -24.18 -9.89
CA VAL A 858 -18.35 -25.58 -9.90
C VAL A 858 -18.25 -26.07 -8.46
N PHE A 859 -18.98 -27.14 -8.13
CA PHE A 859 -18.96 -27.79 -6.81
C PHE A 859 -18.22 -29.12 -6.93
N LYS A 860 -17.04 -29.22 -6.34
CA LYS A 860 -16.18 -30.41 -6.40
C LYS A 860 -16.74 -31.53 -5.52
N LEU A 861 -17.15 -32.65 -6.10
CA LEU A 861 -17.76 -33.78 -5.39
C LEU A 861 -16.79 -34.95 -5.16
N LYS A 862 -16.87 -35.52 -3.95
CA LYS A 862 -16.13 -36.73 -3.54
C LYS A 862 -16.73 -38.04 -4.09
N THR A 863 -17.97 -38.00 -4.55
CA THR A 863 -18.77 -39.11 -5.10
C THR A 863 -19.66 -38.60 -6.23
N LEU A 864 -20.20 -39.51 -7.04
CA LEU A 864 -21.24 -39.19 -8.03
C LEU A 864 -22.62 -39.16 -7.36
N LEU A 865 -23.51 -38.34 -7.93
CA LEU A 865 -24.97 -38.46 -7.81
C LEU A 865 -25.45 -39.50 -8.83
N GLU A 866 -26.49 -40.28 -8.50
CA GLU A 866 -27.00 -41.32 -9.40
C GLU A 866 -28.33 -40.90 -10.03
N PRO A 867 -28.45 -40.86 -11.38
CA PRO A 867 -29.70 -40.49 -12.06
C PRO A 867 -30.74 -41.62 -11.99
N PRO A 868 -32.03 -41.29 -11.75
CA PRO A 868 -33.13 -42.26 -11.74
C PRO A 868 -33.14 -43.25 -12.92
N LEU A 869 -33.12 -44.55 -12.60
CA LEU A 869 -33.29 -45.61 -13.59
C LEU A 869 -34.71 -45.56 -14.18
N LEU A 870 -34.80 -45.51 -15.51
CA LEU A 870 -36.05 -45.55 -16.27
C LEU A 870 -36.74 -46.92 -16.14
N GLN A 871 -37.46 -47.13 -15.04
CA GLN A 871 -38.52 -48.13 -14.94
C GLN A 871 -39.84 -47.53 -15.46
N THR A 872 -40.62 -48.35 -16.18
CA THR A 872 -41.61 -47.93 -17.18
C THR A 872 -42.94 -47.38 -16.64
N ASN A 873 -42.95 -46.85 -15.41
CA ASN A 873 -44.18 -46.46 -14.70
C ASN A 873 -44.32 -44.95 -14.43
N TYR A 874 -43.47 -44.10 -15.01
CA TYR A 874 -43.83 -42.68 -15.20
C TYR A 874 -44.84 -42.57 -16.34
N PRO A 875 -45.99 -41.89 -16.16
CA PRO A 875 -47.00 -41.77 -17.20
C PRO A 875 -46.49 -40.84 -18.31
N GLN A 876 -46.08 -41.44 -19.43
CA GLN A 876 -45.68 -40.71 -20.64
C GLN A 876 -46.83 -39.80 -21.10
N LEU A 877 -46.55 -38.50 -21.19
CA LEU A 877 -47.51 -37.50 -21.59
C LEU A 877 -46.94 -36.73 -22.79
N SER A 878 -47.51 -36.96 -23.97
CA SER A 878 -47.10 -36.25 -25.18
C SER A 878 -47.59 -34.80 -25.17
N LEU A 879 -46.93 -33.92 -25.92
CA LEU A 879 -47.39 -32.53 -26.08
C LEU A 879 -48.85 -32.43 -26.57
N PRO A 880 -49.28 -33.18 -27.61
CA PRO A 880 -50.70 -33.27 -27.99
C PRO A 880 -51.64 -33.58 -26.81
N ASP A 881 -51.32 -34.57 -25.98
CA ASP A 881 -52.19 -35.00 -24.86
C ASP A 881 -52.23 -33.97 -23.73
N ALA A 882 -51.09 -33.35 -23.40
CA ALA A 882 -50.99 -32.28 -22.41
C ALA A 882 -51.78 -31.03 -22.85
N ALA A 883 -51.59 -30.62 -24.11
CA ALA A 883 -52.19 -29.43 -24.68
C ALA A 883 -53.72 -29.58 -24.91
N GLN A 884 -54.17 -30.75 -25.39
CA GLN A 884 -55.58 -31.01 -25.64
C GLN A 884 -56.40 -31.06 -24.34
N LYS A 885 -55.85 -31.59 -23.24
CA LYS A 885 -56.47 -31.56 -21.90
C LYS A 885 -56.65 -30.14 -21.34
N LEU A 886 -55.87 -29.17 -21.80
CA LEU A 886 -55.89 -27.78 -21.36
C LEU A 886 -56.56 -26.82 -22.36
N GLY A 887 -57.25 -27.34 -23.38
CA GLY A 887 -58.08 -26.54 -24.31
C GLY A 887 -57.34 -25.94 -25.51
N TYR A 888 -56.12 -26.40 -25.83
CA TYR A 888 -55.32 -25.92 -26.96
C TYR A 888 -55.51 -26.76 -28.24
N SER A 889 -56.72 -27.33 -28.43
CA SER A 889 -56.99 -28.32 -29.49
C SER A 889 -56.68 -27.80 -30.90
N GLN A 890 -57.05 -26.56 -31.24
CA GLN A 890 -56.77 -26.01 -32.57
C GLN A 890 -55.26 -25.88 -32.84
N SER A 891 -54.45 -25.50 -31.83
CA SER A 891 -52.97 -25.52 -31.97
C SER A 891 -52.43 -26.93 -32.12
N VAL A 892 -52.96 -27.91 -31.41
CA VAL A 892 -52.57 -29.32 -31.56
C VAL A 892 -52.88 -29.84 -32.96
N ASP A 893 -54.03 -29.46 -33.53
CA ASP A 893 -54.42 -29.89 -34.88
C ASP A 893 -53.57 -29.21 -35.96
N LEU A 894 -53.24 -27.92 -35.82
CA LEU A 894 -52.25 -27.24 -36.68
C LEU A 894 -50.85 -27.88 -36.58
N LEU A 895 -50.40 -28.28 -35.38
CA LEU A 895 -49.14 -28.99 -35.20
C LEU A 895 -49.13 -30.36 -35.90
N LYS A 896 -50.23 -31.14 -35.79
CA LYS A 896 -50.43 -32.40 -36.54
C LYS A 896 -50.40 -32.15 -38.05
N MET A 897 -51.18 -31.18 -38.56
CA MET A 897 -51.27 -30.84 -39.99
C MET A 897 -49.93 -30.44 -40.60
N SER A 898 -49.07 -29.74 -39.85
CA SER A 898 -47.73 -29.37 -40.33
C SER A 898 -46.71 -30.52 -40.44
N GLY A 899 -47.04 -31.69 -39.89
CA GLY A 899 -46.13 -32.84 -39.75
C GLY A 899 -45.17 -32.75 -38.55
N LEU A 900 -45.29 -31.74 -37.68
CA LEU A 900 -44.41 -31.55 -36.53
C LEU A 900 -44.90 -32.28 -35.27
N GLY A 901 -46.13 -32.78 -35.22
CA GLY A 901 -46.71 -33.42 -34.03
C GLY A 901 -45.88 -34.58 -33.45
N SER A 902 -45.24 -35.38 -34.31
CA SER A 902 -44.40 -36.53 -33.91
C SER A 902 -43.03 -36.14 -33.35
N LEU A 903 -42.56 -34.92 -33.58
CA LEU A 903 -41.29 -34.40 -33.03
C LEU A 903 -41.30 -34.40 -31.49
N PHE A 904 -42.49 -34.19 -30.91
CA PHE A 904 -42.72 -34.08 -29.46
C PHE A 904 -43.13 -35.42 -28.80
N SER A 905 -42.95 -36.54 -29.51
CA SER A 905 -43.28 -37.90 -29.07
C SER A 905 -42.07 -38.78 -28.76
N SER A 906 -40.84 -38.29 -28.93
CA SER A 906 -39.63 -39.05 -28.57
C SER A 906 -39.15 -38.69 -27.15
N PRO A 907 -39.05 -39.66 -26.21
CA PRO A 907 -38.39 -39.44 -24.92
C PRO A 907 -36.86 -39.38 -25.03
N TYR A 908 -36.30 -39.67 -26.21
CA TYR A 908 -34.88 -39.54 -26.53
C TYR A 908 -34.72 -38.42 -27.56
N GLY A 909 -34.58 -37.19 -27.07
CA GLY A 909 -34.60 -35.98 -27.89
C GLY A 909 -34.04 -34.76 -27.16
N ARG A 910 -33.93 -33.65 -27.89
CA ARG A 910 -33.51 -32.35 -27.34
C ARG A 910 -34.68 -31.71 -26.58
N PRO A 911 -34.44 -30.99 -25.47
CA PRO A 911 -35.52 -30.35 -24.73
C PRO A 911 -36.17 -29.22 -25.54
N PHE A 912 -37.50 -29.28 -25.69
CA PHE A 912 -38.30 -28.30 -26.43
C PHE A 912 -39.03 -27.32 -25.51
N LEU A 913 -39.14 -26.07 -25.96
CA LEU A 913 -40.06 -25.08 -25.43
C LEU A 913 -41.05 -24.69 -26.52
N VAL A 914 -42.36 -24.76 -26.24
CA VAL A 914 -43.41 -24.54 -27.26
C VAL A 914 -44.42 -23.49 -26.80
N PHE A 915 -44.77 -22.55 -27.68
CA PHE A 915 -45.79 -21.54 -27.43
C PHE A 915 -47.10 -21.93 -28.14
N LEU A 916 -48.14 -22.25 -27.36
CA LEU A 916 -49.43 -22.72 -27.86
C LEU A 916 -50.45 -21.58 -27.86
N ALA A 917 -50.94 -21.19 -29.03
CA ALA A 917 -52.01 -20.21 -29.12
C ALA A 917 -53.32 -20.79 -28.57
N THR A 918 -54.00 -20.07 -27.69
CA THR A 918 -55.35 -20.47 -27.26
C THR A 918 -56.31 -20.53 -28.45
N ASN A 919 -57.32 -21.40 -28.40
CA ASN A 919 -58.36 -21.44 -29.44
C ASN A 919 -59.04 -20.05 -29.63
N GLY A 920 -59.13 -19.26 -28.56
CA GLY A 920 -59.60 -17.86 -28.60
C GLY A 920 -58.68 -16.90 -29.36
N ALA A 921 -57.36 -17.16 -29.41
CA ALA A 921 -56.42 -16.40 -30.23
C ALA A 921 -56.55 -16.76 -31.71
N LEU A 922 -56.62 -18.05 -32.02
CA LEU A 922 -56.78 -18.57 -33.39
C LEU A 922 -58.09 -18.12 -34.04
N ASN A 923 -59.19 -18.11 -33.29
CA ASN A 923 -60.48 -17.63 -33.79
C ASN A 923 -60.53 -16.11 -34.08
N LYS A 924 -59.61 -15.30 -33.54
CA LYS A 924 -59.51 -13.84 -33.82
C LYS A 924 -58.79 -13.52 -35.13
N LEU A 925 -58.12 -14.48 -35.75
CA LEU A 925 -57.40 -14.25 -37.01
C LEU A 925 -58.36 -13.82 -38.14
N PRO A 926 -57.91 -12.98 -39.09
CA PRO A 926 -58.62 -12.71 -40.34
C PRO A 926 -59.05 -14.00 -41.05
N SER A 927 -60.22 -14.00 -41.69
CA SER A 927 -60.78 -15.17 -42.39
C SER A 927 -59.85 -15.72 -43.46
N GLU A 928 -59.20 -14.83 -44.22
CA GLU A 928 -58.18 -15.17 -45.21
C GLU A 928 -56.97 -15.90 -44.57
N MET A 929 -56.44 -15.37 -43.46
CA MET A 929 -55.29 -15.95 -42.77
C MET A 929 -55.61 -17.31 -42.12
N ARG A 930 -56.82 -17.47 -41.58
CA ARG A 930 -57.31 -18.79 -41.12
C ARG A 930 -57.37 -19.78 -42.28
N THR A 931 -57.98 -19.39 -43.40
CA THR A 931 -58.09 -20.24 -44.60
C THR A 931 -56.72 -20.66 -45.13
N ARG A 932 -55.70 -19.77 -45.13
CA ARG A 932 -54.32 -20.13 -45.51
C ARG A 932 -53.71 -21.12 -44.50
N LEU A 933 -53.77 -20.85 -43.20
CA LEU A 933 -53.22 -21.74 -42.17
C LEU A 933 -53.89 -23.12 -42.09
N THR A 934 -55.17 -23.25 -42.47
CA THR A 934 -55.88 -24.54 -42.49
C THR A 934 -55.93 -25.21 -43.88
N SER A 935 -55.38 -24.60 -44.93
CA SER A 935 -55.41 -25.20 -46.27
C SER A 935 -54.27 -26.20 -46.48
N PRO A 936 -54.54 -27.43 -46.97
CA PRO A 936 -53.51 -28.37 -47.39
C PRO A 936 -52.53 -27.79 -48.43
N SER A 937 -52.95 -26.82 -49.24
CA SER A 937 -52.11 -26.19 -50.26
C SER A 937 -51.04 -25.23 -49.71
N HIS A 938 -51.07 -24.91 -48.42
CA HIS A 938 -50.14 -23.97 -47.77
C HIS A 938 -49.35 -24.62 -46.60
N ILE A 939 -49.23 -25.95 -46.61
CA ILE A 939 -48.63 -26.75 -45.52
C ILE A 939 -47.19 -26.33 -45.14
N ASP A 940 -46.42 -25.78 -46.07
CA ASP A 940 -45.05 -25.30 -45.81
C ASP A 940 -45.01 -23.92 -45.13
N GLU A 941 -45.98 -23.04 -45.42
CA GLU A 941 -46.18 -21.80 -44.64
C GLU A 941 -46.60 -22.15 -43.20
N LEU A 942 -47.54 -23.10 -43.05
CA LEU A 942 -47.95 -23.63 -41.74
C LEU A 942 -46.78 -24.26 -40.97
N ARG A 943 -45.86 -24.96 -41.65
CA ARG A 943 -44.69 -25.56 -41.01
C ARG A 943 -43.67 -24.52 -40.55
N LYS A 944 -43.47 -23.41 -41.29
CA LYS A 944 -42.67 -22.26 -40.82
C LYS A 944 -43.33 -21.59 -39.62
N TYR A 945 -44.63 -21.31 -39.71
CA TYR A 945 -45.43 -20.72 -38.63
C TYR A 945 -45.33 -21.52 -37.33
N ASN A 946 -45.51 -22.84 -37.37
CA ASN A 946 -45.38 -23.69 -36.19
C ASN A 946 -43.94 -23.77 -35.68
N LYS A 947 -42.93 -23.77 -36.56
CA LYS A 947 -41.52 -23.71 -36.17
C LYS A 947 -41.15 -22.41 -35.45
N TYR A 948 -41.78 -21.29 -35.80
CA TYR A 948 -41.60 -20.01 -35.09
C TYR A 948 -42.16 -20.04 -33.66
N HIS A 949 -43.13 -20.91 -33.39
CA HIS A 949 -43.68 -21.14 -32.05
C HIS A 949 -42.89 -22.16 -31.22
N VAL A 950 -41.77 -22.71 -31.73
CA VAL A 950 -40.98 -23.76 -31.05
C VAL A 950 -39.51 -23.33 -30.93
N VAL A 951 -38.92 -23.57 -29.76
CA VAL A 951 -37.50 -23.35 -29.44
C VAL A 951 -36.89 -24.71 -29.08
N GLU A 952 -35.77 -25.05 -29.72
CA GLU A 952 -35.06 -26.33 -29.56
C GLU A 952 -33.82 -26.15 -28.64
N ASN A 953 -33.51 -27.15 -27.83
CA ASN A 953 -32.48 -27.10 -26.77
C ASN A 953 -32.78 -26.05 -25.68
N ALA A 954 -34.06 -25.71 -25.46
CA ALA A 954 -34.46 -24.75 -24.46
C ALA A 954 -34.20 -25.28 -23.03
N PRO A 955 -33.82 -24.42 -22.07
CA PRO A 955 -33.78 -24.81 -20.65
C PRO A 955 -35.20 -24.97 -20.11
N THR A 956 -35.70 -26.21 -20.13
CA THR A 956 -37.11 -26.66 -19.96
C THR A 956 -37.75 -26.43 -18.58
N SER A 957 -37.32 -25.41 -17.86
CA SER A 957 -38.04 -24.86 -16.69
C SER A 957 -37.70 -23.39 -16.39
N CYS A 958 -36.73 -22.78 -17.08
CA CYS A 958 -35.78 -21.92 -16.34
C CYS A 958 -35.45 -20.55 -16.96
N THR A 959 -35.72 -20.30 -18.23
CA THR A 959 -35.71 -18.92 -18.79
C THR A 959 -36.89 -18.05 -18.31
N LEU A 960 -37.82 -18.62 -17.55
CA LEU A 960 -39.01 -17.95 -17.02
C LEU A 960 -39.01 -17.82 -15.48
N CYS A 961 -38.05 -18.41 -14.76
CA CYS A 961 -37.91 -18.23 -13.30
C CYS A 961 -37.58 -16.76 -12.92
N TRP A 962 -36.88 -16.04 -13.80
CA TRP A 962 -36.65 -14.59 -13.68
C TRP A 962 -37.95 -13.74 -13.72
N LEU A 963 -39.06 -14.35 -14.13
CA LEU A 963 -40.38 -13.74 -14.32
C LEU A 963 -41.44 -14.33 -13.36
N ALA A 964 -41.03 -15.16 -12.40
CA ALA A 964 -41.88 -15.60 -11.29
C ALA A 964 -42.11 -14.46 -10.28
N ASP A 965 -41.08 -13.65 -10.03
CA ASP A 965 -41.13 -12.46 -9.18
C ASP A 965 -40.78 -11.20 -9.99
N CYS A 966 -41.72 -10.71 -10.81
CA CYS A 966 -41.64 -9.33 -11.33
C CYS A 966 -41.59 -8.36 -10.13
N PRO A 967 -40.52 -7.58 -9.93
CA PRO A 967 -40.40 -6.73 -8.75
C PRO A 967 -41.38 -5.56 -8.79
N SER A 968 -41.92 -5.18 -7.62
CA SER A 968 -42.83 -4.02 -7.48
C SER A 968 -42.16 -2.65 -7.69
N SER A 969 -40.87 -2.61 -8.02
CA SER A 969 -40.06 -1.40 -8.19
C SER A 969 -40.15 -0.76 -9.58
N TYR A 970 -40.65 -1.45 -10.61
CA TYR A 970 -40.93 -0.84 -11.92
C TYR A 970 -42.23 -0.02 -11.93
N ARG A 971 -42.27 1.04 -11.09
CA ARG A 971 -43.21 2.16 -11.29
C ARG A 971 -42.75 2.97 -12.50
N THR A 972 -43.43 2.81 -13.64
CA THR A 972 -43.50 3.89 -14.62
C THR A 972 -44.19 5.09 -13.97
N VAL A 973 -43.50 6.22 -13.88
CA VAL A 973 -44.05 7.45 -13.26
C VAL A 973 -44.96 8.16 -14.26
N PHE A 974 -46.21 7.68 -14.32
CA PHE A 974 -47.34 8.41 -14.90
C PHE A 974 -48.43 8.58 -13.84
N SER A 975 -48.23 9.53 -12.92
CA SER A 975 -49.31 10.05 -12.08
C SER A 975 -50.21 10.96 -12.92
N ARG A 976 -51.50 10.63 -13.00
CA ARG A 976 -52.51 11.43 -13.73
C ARG A 976 -52.80 12.78 -13.05
N ASN A 977 -53.40 13.68 -13.81
CA ASN A 977 -53.94 14.98 -13.39
C ASN A 977 -54.68 14.97 -12.04
N PRO A 978 -54.57 16.07 -11.28
CA PRO A 978 -55.65 16.62 -10.48
C PRO A 978 -56.31 17.80 -11.22
N THR A 979 -57.48 17.58 -11.82
CA THR A 979 -58.36 18.65 -12.32
C THR A 979 -59.50 18.89 -11.34
N SER A 980 -59.77 20.16 -11.03
CA SER A 980 -60.98 20.68 -10.32
C SER A 980 -61.12 20.26 -8.82
N THR A 981 -61.67 21.08 -7.90
CA THR A 981 -62.11 22.50 -7.98
C THR A 981 -62.24 23.13 -6.57
N ASN A 982 -62.15 24.47 -6.51
CA ASN A 982 -62.85 25.39 -5.58
C ASN A 982 -62.43 25.45 -4.08
N MET A 983 -62.47 26.62 -3.40
CA MET A 983 -62.58 28.03 -3.88
C MET A 983 -62.09 29.05 -2.81
N ASN A 984 -61.99 30.33 -3.22
CA ASN A 984 -61.68 31.58 -2.50
C ASN A 984 -60.23 32.08 -2.71
N GLY A 985 -59.96 33.19 -3.40
CA GLY A 985 -60.88 34.12 -4.10
C GLY A 985 -60.18 34.93 -5.22
N THR A 986 -60.94 35.74 -5.96
CA THR A 986 -60.57 36.40 -7.24
C THR A 986 -61.15 37.83 -7.29
N PRO A 987 -61.04 38.62 -8.38
CA PRO A 987 -59.90 39.03 -9.24
C PRO A 987 -59.89 40.61 -9.28
N PRO A 988 -59.75 41.38 -10.40
CA PRO A 988 -59.05 41.23 -11.70
C PRO A 988 -58.18 42.45 -12.13
N SER A 989 -57.37 42.31 -13.19
CA SER A 989 -57.31 43.19 -14.41
C SER A 989 -55.99 43.01 -15.20
N ASN A 990 -55.88 43.61 -16.40
CA ASN A 990 -54.92 43.24 -17.46
C ASN A 990 -53.88 44.33 -17.83
N ALA A 991 -52.81 43.90 -18.51
CA ALA A 991 -52.25 44.44 -19.78
C ALA A 991 -50.90 45.23 -19.83
N SER A 992 -50.02 44.75 -20.73
CA SER A 992 -49.20 45.49 -21.72
C SER A 992 -47.95 46.33 -21.34
N GLY A 993 -46.98 46.38 -22.28
CA GLY A 993 -45.71 47.14 -22.26
C GLY A 993 -44.48 46.21 -22.37
N ILE A 994 -43.62 46.12 -23.40
CA ILE A 994 -43.13 46.94 -24.55
C ILE A 994 -41.76 47.64 -24.31
N VAL A 995 -40.72 47.05 -24.92
CA VAL A 995 -39.51 47.59 -25.61
C VAL A 995 -38.75 48.81 -25.05
N GLN A 996 -37.42 48.68 -24.87
CA GLN A 996 -36.30 49.58 -25.30
C GLN A 996 -34.99 49.26 -24.52
N GLU A 997 -33.83 49.84 -24.82
CA GLU A 997 -32.96 49.71 -26.01
C GLU A 997 -31.57 50.36 -25.75
N ILE A 998 -30.54 49.96 -26.53
CA ILE A 998 -29.31 50.71 -26.93
C ILE A 998 -28.50 51.50 -25.85
N ASN A 999 -27.22 51.11 -25.62
CA ASN A 999 -26.01 51.94 -25.89
C ASN A 999 -24.67 51.26 -25.49
N GLY A 1000 -23.57 51.64 -26.17
CA GLY A 1000 -22.16 51.34 -25.79
C GLY A 1000 -21.40 52.63 -25.41
N PRO A 1001 -20.13 52.88 -25.83
CA PRO A 1001 -19.10 51.98 -26.40
C PRO A 1001 -17.64 52.29 -25.86
N PHE A 1002 -16.58 51.77 -26.52
CA PHE A 1002 -15.14 52.19 -26.44
C PHE A 1002 -14.32 51.88 -25.13
N SER A 1003 -12.97 51.86 -25.07
CA SER A 1003 -11.87 52.06 -26.08
C SER A 1003 -10.50 51.39 -25.72
N ILE A 1004 -9.91 50.65 -26.67
CA ILE A 1004 -8.52 50.70 -27.22
C ILE A 1004 -7.26 50.89 -26.29
N ARG A 1005 -6.30 49.93 -26.34
CA ARG A 1005 -4.85 50.05 -26.72
C ARG A 1005 -4.10 48.69 -26.50
N ARG A 1006 -3.53 48.06 -27.54
CA ARG A 1006 -2.09 48.05 -28.00
C ARG A 1006 -1.08 47.58 -26.92
N LYS A 1007 -0.05 46.75 -27.20
CA LYS A 1007 0.79 46.63 -28.43
C LYS A 1007 1.63 45.32 -28.46
N ALA A 1008 2.11 44.90 -29.65
CA ALA A 1008 3.40 44.24 -29.95
C ALA A 1008 3.82 42.83 -29.45
N GLU A 1009 4.69 42.04 -30.13
CA GLU A 1009 5.18 41.82 -31.55
C GLU A 1009 6.40 40.81 -31.46
N LEU A 1010 6.86 39.94 -32.38
CA LEU A 1010 6.33 39.18 -33.56
C LEU A 1010 7.44 38.21 -34.15
N GLY A 1011 7.24 36.87 -34.28
CA GLY A 1011 8.00 35.96 -35.22
C GLY A 1011 8.60 34.62 -34.67
N ALA A 1012 9.12 33.65 -35.46
CA ALA A 1012 8.98 33.30 -36.90
C ALA A 1012 9.67 31.92 -37.30
N TYR A 1013 9.30 31.34 -38.47
CA TYR A 1013 9.96 30.24 -39.27
C TYR A 1013 10.09 28.79 -38.73
N SER A 1014 10.37 27.73 -39.53
CA SER A 1014 9.69 27.21 -40.76
C SER A 1014 10.21 25.83 -41.28
N VAL A 1015 9.29 24.91 -41.61
CA VAL A 1015 9.26 23.93 -42.75
C VAL A 1015 10.48 23.02 -43.09
N LEU A 1016 10.29 21.69 -42.93
CA LEU A 1016 10.64 20.52 -43.80
C LEU A 1016 10.45 19.24 -42.94
N PHE A 1017 10.02 18.06 -43.39
CA PHE A 1017 9.87 17.42 -44.72
C PHE A 1017 8.49 16.72 -44.87
N VAL A 1018 8.07 16.38 -46.10
CA VAL A 1018 6.82 15.64 -46.39
C VAL A 1018 7.11 14.38 -47.23
N SER A 1019 6.84 13.18 -46.70
CA SER A 1019 7.00 11.92 -47.46
C SER A 1019 6.26 10.67 -46.93
N VAL A 1020 5.32 10.77 -45.97
CA VAL A 1020 4.63 9.59 -45.37
C VAL A 1020 3.09 9.64 -45.49
N LEU A 1021 2.54 10.53 -46.33
CA LEU A 1021 1.08 10.79 -46.37
C LEU A 1021 0.28 10.02 -47.43
N VAL A 1022 0.93 9.17 -48.25
CA VAL A 1022 0.27 8.57 -49.45
C VAL A 1022 -0.23 7.13 -49.23
N LEU A 1023 0.36 6.34 -48.33
CA LEU A 1023 -0.04 4.93 -48.15
C LEU A 1023 -1.30 4.71 -47.29
N ASN A 1024 -1.69 5.65 -46.43
CA ASN A 1024 -2.82 5.45 -45.51
C ASN A 1024 -4.19 5.86 -46.07
N LEU A 1025 -4.25 6.57 -47.20
CA LEU A 1025 -5.52 7.05 -47.78
C LEU A 1025 -6.32 5.95 -48.51
N ALA A 1026 -5.69 4.84 -48.91
CA ALA A 1026 -6.37 3.72 -49.58
C ALA A 1026 -7.16 2.82 -48.61
N VAL A 1027 -6.73 2.71 -47.35
CA VAL A 1027 -7.36 1.81 -46.35
C VAL A 1027 -8.62 2.44 -45.75
N ILE A 1028 -8.61 3.75 -45.51
CA ILE A 1028 -9.74 4.48 -44.89
C ILE A 1028 -10.97 4.51 -45.81
N LEU A 1029 -10.77 4.54 -47.14
CA LEU A 1029 -11.88 4.55 -48.10
C LEU A 1029 -12.66 3.22 -48.17
N LEU A 1030 -12.07 2.11 -47.68
CA LEU A 1030 -12.68 0.78 -47.69
C LEU A 1030 -13.54 0.48 -46.43
N VAL A 1031 -13.53 1.38 -45.44
CA VAL A 1031 -14.34 1.26 -44.20
C VAL A 1031 -15.66 2.05 -44.30
N LEU A 1032 -15.80 2.95 -45.27
CA LEU A 1032 -16.92 3.90 -45.39
C LEU A 1032 -18.09 3.41 -46.25
N THR A 1033 -18.15 2.13 -46.64
CA THR A 1033 -19.21 1.58 -47.51
C THR A 1033 -20.09 0.49 -46.87
N MET A 1034 -20.01 0.25 -45.56
CA MET A 1034 -20.96 -0.65 -44.86
C MET A 1034 -21.53 -0.05 -43.56
N ARG A 1035 -22.84 -0.24 -43.39
CA ARG A 1035 -23.68 0.02 -42.19
C ARG A 1035 -24.28 1.43 -42.01
N SER A 1036 -24.90 1.95 -43.06
CA SER A 1036 -26.19 2.65 -42.90
C SER A 1036 -27.33 1.62 -42.77
N ASN A 1037 -27.59 1.12 -41.56
CA ASN A 1037 -28.83 0.41 -41.21
C ASN A 1037 -28.92 0.22 -39.68
N ILE A 1038 -29.37 1.26 -38.98
CA ILE A 1038 -29.82 1.17 -37.59
C ILE A 1038 -31.33 1.40 -37.61
N SER A 1039 -32.08 0.31 -37.52
CA SER A 1039 -33.54 0.35 -37.37
C SER A 1039 -33.93 0.93 -36.01
N THR A 1040 -35.14 1.46 -35.89
CA THR A 1040 -35.70 2.14 -34.70
C THR A 1040 -36.03 1.20 -33.52
N ASP A 1041 -35.56 -0.05 -33.54
CA ASP A 1041 -35.82 -1.12 -32.57
C ASP A 1041 -35.16 -0.92 -31.18
N PHE A 1042 -34.34 0.12 -31.00
CA PHE A 1042 -33.55 0.30 -29.78
C PHE A 1042 -34.32 0.84 -28.56
N LEU A 1043 -35.48 1.49 -28.76
CA LEU A 1043 -36.21 2.20 -27.68
C LEU A 1043 -37.20 1.34 -26.87
N VAL A 1044 -37.32 0.03 -27.16
CA VAL A 1044 -38.11 -0.92 -26.34
C VAL A 1044 -37.22 -1.73 -25.38
N ARG A 1045 -35.91 -1.81 -25.64
CA ARG A 1045 -34.93 -2.67 -24.94
C ARG A 1045 -34.46 -2.12 -23.58
N GLY A 1046 -35.30 -1.32 -22.90
CA GLY A 1046 -34.99 -0.63 -21.64
C GLY A 1046 -35.27 -1.42 -20.35
N GLY A 1047 -35.78 -2.64 -20.45
CA GLY A 1047 -36.03 -3.54 -19.32
C GLY A 1047 -35.50 -4.94 -19.59
N GLY A 1048 -34.99 -5.62 -18.55
CA GLY A 1048 -34.40 -6.95 -18.68
C GLY A 1048 -35.39 -7.97 -19.24
N GLY A 1049 -35.01 -8.58 -20.37
CA GLY A 1049 -35.78 -9.60 -21.07
C GLY A 1049 -34.86 -10.67 -21.68
N VAL A 1050 -35.47 -11.74 -22.22
CA VAL A 1050 -34.75 -12.92 -22.72
C VAL A 1050 -35.02 -13.10 -24.21
N GLU A 1051 -33.96 -13.17 -25.02
CA GLU A 1051 -34.05 -13.60 -26.42
C GLU A 1051 -33.95 -15.13 -26.52
N LEU A 1052 -34.85 -15.75 -27.28
CA LEU A 1052 -34.87 -17.19 -27.57
C LEU A 1052 -34.89 -17.39 -29.09
N ARG A 1053 -34.08 -18.33 -29.61
CA ARG A 1053 -34.03 -18.61 -31.06
C ARG A 1053 -34.95 -19.78 -31.44
N THR A 1054 -35.81 -19.57 -32.43
CA THR A 1054 -36.83 -20.53 -32.85
C THR A 1054 -36.28 -21.62 -33.78
N MET A 1055 -37.07 -22.68 -34.00
CA MET A 1055 -36.80 -23.72 -35.02
C MET A 1055 -37.04 -23.24 -36.46
N GLU A 1056 -37.57 -22.03 -36.63
CA GLU A 1056 -37.67 -21.34 -37.93
C GLU A 1056 -36.30 -20.75 -38.28
N GLY A 1057 -35.76 -19.93 -37.36
CA GLY A 1057 -34.46 -19.29 -37.49
C GLY A 1057 -34.42 -17.89 -36.86
N GLU A 1058 -35.55 -17.17 -36.91
CA GLU A 1058 -35.80 -15.92 -36.20
C GLU A 1058 -35.81 -16.07 -34.65
N THR A 1059 -35.79 -14.94 -33.94
CA THR A 1059 -35.82 -14.86 -32.47
C THR A 1059 -37.16 -14.37 -31.91
N LEU A 1060 -37.46 -14.79 -30.69
CA LEU A 1060 -38.54 -14.28 -29.83
C LEU A 1060 -37.94 -13.52 -28.65
N PHE A 1061 -38.57 -12.43 -28.23
CA PHE A 1061 -38.14 -11.63 -27.07
C PHE A 1061 -39.18 -11.67 -25.95
N LEU A 1062 -38.80 -12.18 -24.77
CA LEU A 1062 -39.69 -12.29 -23.60
C LEU A 1062 -39.40 -11.16 -22.61
N SER A 1063 -40.46 -10.49 -22.15
CA SER A 1063 -40.37 -9.25 -21.36
C SER A 1063 -41.42 -9.16 -20.26
N CYS A 1064 -41.12 -8.42 -19.18
CA CYS A 1064 -42.10 -7.99 -18.18
C CYS A 1064 -42.93 -6.82 -18.76
N ARG A 1065 -44.26 -6.85 -18.71
CA ARG A 1065 -45.08 -5.68 -19.06
C ARG A 1065 -46.43 -5.67 -18.33
N GLY A 1066 -46.67 -4.65 -17.51
CA GLY A 1066 -47.95 -4.42 -16.82
C GLY A 1066 -48.19 -5.32 -15.60
N GLY A 1067 -48.39 -4.71 -14.41
CA GLY A 1067 -48.72 -5.47 -13.20
C GLY A 1067 -47.61 -6.40 -12.67
N LYS A 1068 -47.91 -7.13 -11.59
CA LYS A 1068 -46.96 -8.09 -11.00
C LYS A 1068 -47.15 -9.47 -11.62
N GLY A 1069 -46.20 -9.88 -12.45
CA GLY A 1069 -46.09 -11.26 -12.95
C GLY A 1069 -46.50 -11.48 -14.41
N ASP A 1070 -46.99 -10.48 -15.15
CA ASP A 1070 -47.34 -10.66 -16.56
C ASP A 1070 -46.11 -10.70 -17.47
N ILE A 1071 -46.11 -11.65 -18.41
CA ILE A 1071 -45.00 -11.94 -19.34
C ILE A 1071 -45.51 -11.81 -20.76
N TYR A 1072 -44.77 -11.06 -21.58
CA TYR A 1072 -45.10 -10.79 -22.98
C TYR A 1072 -44.02 -11.30 -23.92
N VAL A 1073 -44.42 -12.12 -24.90
CA VAL A 1073 -43.61 -12.56 -26.04
C VAL A 1073 -43.71 -11.51 -27.16
N ASN A 1074 -42.56 -11.12 -27.69
CA ASN A 1074 -42.34 -10.00 -28.63
C ASN A 1074 -42.97 -8.68 -28.14
N GLY A 1075 -43.15 -8.51 -26.82
CA GLY A 1075 -43.81 -7.35 -26.22
C GLY A 1075 -45.32 -7.23 -26.50
N LEU A 1076 -45.92 -8.20 -27.23
CA LEU A 1076 -47.27 -8.14 -27.79
C LEU A 1076 -48.20 -9.25 -27.28
N SER A 1077 -47.75 -10.50 -27.26
CA SER A 1077 -48.58 -11.66 -26.89
C SER A 1077 -48.36 -12.06 -25.43
N LYS A 1078 -49.44 -12.17 -24.64
CA LYS A 1078 -49.34 -12.48 -23.20
C LYS A 1078 -49.34 -13.99 -22.94
N ILE A 1079 -48.43 -14.45 -22.09
CA ILE A 1079 -48.45 -15.82 -21.54
C ILE A 1079 -49.57 -15.94 -20.51
N VAL A 1080 -50.59 -16.76 -20.82
CA VAL A 1080 -51.79 -17.00 -20.00
C VAL A 1080 -51.82 -18.38 -19.34
N GLN A 1081 -51.06 -19.36 -19.83
CA GLN A 1081 -50.86 -20.66 -19.17
C GLN A 1081 -49.37 -20.98 -19.07
N ARG A 1082 -48.95 -21.52 -17.93
CA ARG A 1082 -47.56 -21.91 -17.65
C ARG A 1082 -47.40 -23.41 -17.46
N ASP A 1083 -46.17 -23.87 -17.61
CA ASP A 1083 -45.68 -25.18 -17.19
C ASP A 1083 -46.52 -26.37 -17.69
N ILE A 1084 -46.94 -26.33 -18.96
CA ILE A 1084 -47.57 -27.46 -19.64
C ILE A 1084 -46.48 -28.49 -19.96
N ARG A 1085 -46.16 -29.33 -18.96
CA ARG A 1085 -45.09 -30.34 -19.04
C ARG A 1085 -45.49 -31.51 -19.94
N PHE A 1086 -44.54 -32.00 -20.73
CA PHE A 1086 -44.65 -33.19 -21.57
C PHE A 1086 -43.28 -33.87 -21.68
N ASP A 1087 -43.21 -35.12 -22.14
CA ASP A 1087 -41.96 -35.92 -22.06
C ASP A 1087 -40.76 -35.30 -22.82
N GLY A 1088 -41.03 -34.50 -23.86
CA GLY A 1088 -40.03 -33.77 -24.64
C GLY A 1088 -39.75 -32.33 -24.18
N GLY A 1089 -40.41 -31.83 -23.12
CA GLY A 1089 -40.16 -30.49 -22.59
C GLY A 1089 -41.36 -29.78 -21.96
N VAL A 1090 -41.51 -28.47 -22.23
CA VAL A 1090 -42.55 -27.63 -21.61
C VAL A 1090 -43.19 -26.71 -22.64
N ALA A 1091 -44.50 -26.54 -22.55
CA ALA A 1091 -45.24 -25.56 -23.33
C ALA A 1091 -45.89 -24.44 -22.48
N PHE A 1092 -46.14 -23.31 -23.13
CA PHE A 1092 -46.76 -22.11 -22.56
C PHE A 1092 -47.92 -21.68 -23.43
N GLY A 1093 -49.07 -21.42 -22.82
CA GLY A 1093 -50.26 -20.95 -23.52
C GLY A 1093 -50.25 -19.44 -23.70
N ILE A 1094 -50.57 -18.95 -24.90
CA ILE A 1094 -50.53 -17.53 -25.26
C ILE A 1094 -51.89 -17.01 -25.77
N ASP A 1095 -52.21 -15.75 -25.45
CA ASP A 1095 -53.51 -15.11 -25.75
C ASP A 1095 -53.64 -14.52 -27.17
N SER A 1096 -52.50 -14.41 -27.85
CA SER A 1096 -52.32 -13.78 -29.15
C SER A 1096 -51.25 -14.53 -29.94
N ILE A 1097 -51.29 -14.50 -31.27
CA ILE A 1097 -50.43 -15.34 -32.11
C ILE A 1097 -49.09 -14.67 -32.40
N LEU A 1098 -48.02 -15.47 -32.51
CA LEU A 1098 -46.70 -15.01 -32.90
C LEU A 1098 -46.58 -15.04 -34.43
N LEU A 1099 -46.16 -13.93 -35.03
CA LEU A 1099 -45.92 -13.83 -36.47
C LEU A 1099 -44.44 -13.48 -36.73
N PRO A 1100 -43.76 -14.18 -37.65
CA PRO A 1100 -42.39 -13.85 -38.03
C PRO A 1100 -42.36 -12.54 -38.83
N LEU A 1101 -41.20 -11.88 -38.87
CA LEU A 1101 -41.05 -10.49 -39.34
C LEU A 1101 -41.21 -10.30 -40.87
N GLY A 1102 -41.52 -11.35 -41.62
CA GLY A 1102 -41.83 -11.30 -43.05
C GLY A 1102 -43.30 -10.99 -43.42
N LEU A 1103 -44.20 -10.73 -42.47
CA LEU A 1103 -45.65 -10.63 -42.72
C LEU A 1103 -46.35 -9.40 -42.07
N GLY A 1104 -46.06 -8.21 -42.60
CA GLY A 1104 -46.82 -6.96 -42.36
C GLY A 1104 -46.09 -5.88 -41.52
N GLY A 1105 -46.45 -4.60 -41.72
CA GLY A 1105 -45.85 -3.46 -41.01
C GLY A 1105 -46.49 -2.10 -41.36
N SER A 1106 -46.00 -0.99 -40.77
CA SER A 1106 -46.21 0.42 -41.20
C SER A 1106 -45.27 1.39 -40.41
N CYS A 1107 -45.31 2.68 -40.71
CA CYS A 1107 -44.31 3.72 -40.34
C CYS A 1107 -44.72 4.69 -39.20
N ASP A 1108 -43.80 5.58 -38.78
CA ASP A 1108 -43.98 7.07 -38.72
C ASP A 1108 -42.69 7.82 -38.22
N GLU A 1109 -42.63 9.15 -38.39
CA GLU A 1109 -41.42 10.00 -38.33
C GLU A 1109 -41.20 10.83 -37.02
N VAL A 1110 -40.02 11.46 -36.87
CA VAL A 1110 -39.64 12.40 -35.77
C VAL A 1110 -38.79 13.57 -36.32
N THR A 1111 -38.93 14.78 -35.75
CA THR A 1111 -38.20 16.02 -36.16
C THR A 1111 -37.16 16.49 -35.13
N HIS A 1112 -36.23 17.38 -35.55
CA HIS A 1112 -35.05 17.83 -34.79
C HIS A 1112 -34.88 19.36 -34.74
N GLN A 1113 -34.13 19.85 -33.74
CA GLN A 1113 -33.53 21.20 -33.70
C GLN A 1113 -32.10 21.16 -33.12
N THR A 1114 -31.30 22.20 -33.41
CA THR A 1114 -29.85 22.28 -33.10
C THR A 1114 -29.42 23.73 -32.85
N PHE A 1115 -28.40 23.95 -32.00
CA PHE A 1115 -27.75 25.26 -31.80
C PHE A 1115 -26.22 25.12 -31.70
N ASN A 1116 -25.47 26.16 -32.09
CA ASN A 1116 -24.00 26.14 -32.26
C ASN A 1116 -23.29 27.26 -31.48
N GLY A 1117 -22.02 27.03 -31.11
CA GLY A 1117 -21.08 28.02 -30.58
C GLY A 1117 -19.64 27.47 -30.55
N SER A 1118 -18.63 28.33 -30.75
CA SER A 1118 -17.23 27.92 -31.00
C SER A 1118 -16.29 28.18 -29.81
N CYS A 1119 -15.13 27.50 -29.76
CA CYS A 1119 -14.15 27.60 -28.65
C CYS A 1119 -12.68 27.68 -29.13
N GLY A 1120 -11.79 28.14 -28.24
CA GLY A 1120 -10.33 28.21 -28.41
C GLY A 1120 -9.56 27.16 -27.59
N ASN A 1121 -8.22 27.13 -27.73
CA ASN A 1121 -7.38 25.98 -27.35
C ASN A 1121 -6.54 26.19 -26.07
N CYS A 1122 -6.12 25.10 -25.39
CA CYS A 1122 -5.39 25.10 -24.11
C CYS A 1122 -4.32 24.00 -24.06
N PHE A 1123 -3.12 24.28 -23.51
CA PHE A 1123 -1.99 23.32 -23.52
C PHE A 1123 -1.04 23.29 -22.31
N THR A 1124 -1.31 24.02 -21.21
CA THR A 1124 -0.53 23.90 -19.95
C THR A 1124 -1.43 23.96 -18.71
N SER A 1125 -1.00 23.31 -17.62
CA SER A 1125 -1.71 23.28 -16.33
C SER A 1125 -0.76 23.53 -15.16
N LEU A 1126 -1.28 24.15 -14.10
CA LEU A 1126 -0.54 24.55 -12.89
C LEU A 1126 -0.86 23.61 -11.71
N ARG A 1127 0.13 23.37 -10.84
CA ARG A 1127 0.00 22.47 -9.67
C ARG A 1127 -0.57 23.20 -8.45
N CYS A 1128 -1.24 22.45 -7.57
CA CYS A 1128 -1.70 22.95 -6.28
C CYS A 1128 -0.59 22.95 -5.20
N PRO A 1129 -0.71 23.76 -4.13
CA PRO A 1129 0.16 23.68 -2.94
C PRO A 1129 0.01 22.35 -2.18
N SER A 1130 1.02 22.04 -1.36
CA SER A 1130 1.17 20.76 -0.63
C SER A 1130 0.11 20.47 0.46
N ASP A 1131 -0.55 21.51 0.98
CA ASP A 1131 -1.20 21.44 2.30
C ASP A 1131 -2.74 21.28 2.23
N ALA A 1132 -3.29 21.03 1.04
CA ALA A 1132 -4.73 20.98 0.80
C ALA A 1132 -5.32 19.56 0.85
N SER A 1133 -6.35 19.36 1.67
CA SER A 1133 -7.13 18.11 1.73
C SER A 1133 -8.53 18.29 1.14
N ARG A 1134 -8.99 17.32 0.35
CA ARG A 1134 -10.34 17.34 -0.26
C ARG A 1134 -11.42 17.14 0.81
N VAL A 1135 -12.50 17.89 0.69
CA VAL A 1135 -13.76 17.65 1.40
C VAL A 1135 -14.82 17.31 0.36
N PHE A 1136 -15.44 16.14 0.47
CA PHE A 1136 -16.69 15.84 -0.22
C PHE A 1136 -17.87 16.39 0.61
N LEU A 1137 -18.88 16.91 -0.08
CA LEU A 1137 -20.21 17.25 0.44
C LEU A 1137 -21.22 16.24 -0.11
#